data_AF-A0A2N3G3Q8-F1
#
_entry.id   AF-A0A2N3G3Q8-F1
#
_cell.length_a   1.000
_cell.length_b   1.000
_cell.length_c   1.000
_cell.angle_alpha   90.00
_cell.angle_beta   90.00
_cell.angle_gamma   90.00
#
_symmetry.space_group_name_H-M   'P 1'
#
loop_
_entity.id
_entity.type
_entity.pdbx_description
1 polymer ?
#
loop_
_entity_poly.entity_id
_entity_poly.type
_entity_poly.pdbx_seq_one_letter_code
_entity_poly.pdbx_strand_id
1 'polypeptide(L)'
;MNDDPKILAGRYEVGDLIGRGGMAEVHIGYDTRLGRTVAIKILRADLARDPSFQTRFRREAQAAAGLNHPTIVAVYDTGEDTFVNEGGNPQAVPFIVMEYVEGHTVRDILKGDIAAPIDEAVEIVMGVLTALDYSHHAGLVHRDIKPANVMLTPTGAIKVMDFGIARALADAGQTMTQTQAVVGTAQYLSPEQARGENVDARSDLYSTGCLLFELLTGRPPFIGDSPVSVAYQHVREEAPTPSSFASDVPADLDRVVSRALAKNRDARYSTAQEFLNDLRAVMSGSAVDPSTGAIDLGSAALGAGVAGVAAAGAAAALTPQQLQEQPTQVMNGLGTGAQPGTAIMPAGVAPGTAAWAATGAAGGGASGQLAPRSGGVALAEDEELIPDASRSWKQWLILGGAAAAAVLLIIALFAIARSGGGGGEPELITIPDLTFSTELEARTALEGLDLVPVFTREASEDVDVDRVIRTEPSAGTEVEEGSTVTVVLSSGADVVTVPDVLGMSREDAVERIEEAGLRVGAFDVDHSPDFEADRATRTDPERGEQVARDSVVTLFIASGQVELPDLVGTSEAAARTELANLRLSPDIVDVETDEQRPGTVLSQDPRPGLVPRGSTVTIRVAVEPKLKTVPNVVGQTEGNATNRLQADGFVVAVQTVSSETVSSGRVISQNPSAGAQEPNGATVTIVVSTGPPSPPDPTPGP
;
A
#
# COMPACT_ATOMS: atom_id res chain seq x y z
N MET A 1 2.82 -16.39 51.91
CA MET A 1 3.03 -16.80 50.51
C MET A 1 4.54 -16.76 50.32
N ASN A 2 5.15 -17.85 49.84
CA ASN A 2 6.60 -17.91 49.69
C ASN A 2 7.02 -16.94 48.58
N ASP A 3 7.62 -15.81 48.94
CA ASP A 3 8.27 -14.87 48.01
C ASP A 3 9.62 -15.45 47.55
N ASP A 4 9.60 -16.67 47.03
CA ASP A 4 10.77 -17.18 46.32
C ASP A 4 10.86 -16.41 44.99
N PRO A 5 11.99 -15.74 44.71
CA PRO A 5 12.14 -14.96 43.49
C PRO A 5 11.94 -15.85 42.27
N LYS A 6 11.17 -15.36 41.30
CA LYS A 6 10.90 -16.09 40.06
C LYS A 6 12.19 -16.11 39.23
N ILE A 7 12.82 -17.27 39.10
CA ILE A 7 14.05 -17.45 38.33
C ILE A 7 13.76 -18.19 37.03
N LEU A 8 14.00 -17.51 35.90
CA LEU A 8 13.86 -18.11 34.57
C LEU A 8 15.11 -18.89 34.18
N ALA A 9 14.90 -20.11 33.67
CA ALA A 9 15.97 -21.01 33.20
C ALA A 9 17.12 -21.19 34.22
N GLY A 10 16.82 -21.08 35.51
CA GLY A 10 17.81 -21.16 36.60
C GLY A 10 18.89 -20.06 36.59
N ARG A 11 18.71 -18.97 35.84
CA ARG A 11 19.72 -17.90 35.68
C ARG A 11 19.20 -16.50 35.87
N TYR A 12 18.01 -16.19 35.35
CA TYR A 12 17.52 -14.82 35.29
C TYR A 12 16.48 -14.60 36.37
N GLU A 13 16.84 -13.82 37.39
CA GLU A 13 15.91 -13.41 38.43
C GLU A 13 14.99 -12.32 37.89
N VAL A 14 13.67 -12.58 37.91
CA VAL A 14 12.65 -11.67 37.42
C VAL A 14 12.22 -10.74 38.56
N GLY A 15 12.39 -9.44 38.35
CA GLY A 15 11.93 -8.39 39.25
C GLY A 15 10.63 -7.75 38.79
N ASP A 16 10.49 -6.47 39.11
CA ASP A 16 9.28 -5.70 38.87
C ASP A 16 8.90 -5.58 37.39
N LEU A 17 7.60 -5.50 37.12
CA LEU A 17 7.07 -5.20 35.80
C LEU A 17 7.39 -3.74 35.44
N ILE A 18 8.09 -3.52 34.33
CA ILE A 18 8.48 -2.19 33.84
C ILE A 18 7.73 -1.78 32.57
N GLY A 19 7.07 -2.71 31.87
CA GLY A 19 6.28 -2.40 30.69
C GLY A 19 5.32 -3.53 30.31
N ARG A 20 4.18 -3.17 29.73
CA ARG A 20 3.18 -4.13 29.23
C ARG A 20 2.81 -3.80 27.80
N GLY A 21 3.07 -4.74 26.89
CA GLY A 21 2.69 -4.65 25.49
C GLY A 21 1.51 -5.54 25.14
N GLY A 22 1.08 -5.49 23.87
CA GLY A 22 0.00 -6.36 23.37
C GLY A 22 0.35 -7.84 23.42
N MET A 23 1.61 -8.19 23.13
CA MET A 23 2.08 -9.58 23.05
C MET A 23 2.86 -10.05 24.29
N ALA A 24 3.57 -9.15 24.97
CA ALA A 24 4.54 -9.51 26.00
C ALA A 24 4.55 -8.53 27.18
N GLU A 25 5.03 -9.02 28.31
CA GLU A 25 5.32 -8.23 29.52
C GLU A 25 6.83 -8.07 29.65
N VAL A 26 7.30 -6.89 30.01
CA VAL A 26 8.72 -6.58 30.19
C VAL A 26 8.98 -6.34 31.66
N HIS A 27 9.89 -7.11 32.23
CA HIS A 27 10.32 -7.01 33.61
C HIS A 27 11.76 -6.52 33.69
N ILE A 28 12.08 -5.76 34.73
CA ILE A 28 13.48 -5.63 35.14
C ILE A 28 13.93 -6.97 35.72
N GLY A 29 15.18 -7.35 35.50
CA GLY A 29 15.72 -8.58 36.04
C GLY A 29 17.21 -8.54 36.25
N TYR A 30 17.73 -9.61 36.85
CA TYR A 30 19.13 -9.75 37.17
C TYR A 30 19.70 -11.04 36.59
N ASP A 31 20.74 -10.92 35.76
CA ASP A 31 21.51 -12.07 35.28
C ASP A 31 22.48 -12.51 36.38
N THR A 32 22.10 -13.54 37.13
CA THR A 32 22.88 -14.05 38.27
C THR A 32 24.25 -14.61 37.88
N ARG A 33 24.46 -14.96 36.59
CA ARG A 33 25.73 -15.51 36.11
C ARG A 33 26.74 -14.42 35.74
N LEU A 34 26.26 -13.35 35.11
CA LEU A 34 27.11 -12.23 34.67
C LEU A 34 27.11 -11.05 35.64
N GLY A 35 26.20 -11.03 36.61
CA GLY A 35 26.11 -10.00 37.64
C GLY A 35 25.63 -8.64 37.13
N ARG A 36 24.68 -8.63 36.18
CA ARG A 36 24.19 -7.40 35.54
C ARG A 36 22.67 -7.31 35.52
N THR A 37 22.16 -6.08 35.56
CA THR A 37 20.76 -5.76 35.34
C THR A 37 20.40 -5.94 33.86
N VAL A 38 19.25 -6.55 33.59
CA VAL A 38 18.73 -6.82 32.25
C VAL A 38 17.24 -6.52 32.21
N ALA A 39 16.72 -6.30 31.00
CA ALA A 39 15.28 -6.33 30.76
C ALA A 39 14.90 -7.72 30.24
N ILE A 40 13.80 -8.28 30.76
CA ILE A 40 13.31 -9.60 30.42
C ILE A 40 11.92 -9.44 29.82
N LYS A 41 11.80 -9.63 28.51
CA LYS A 41 10.53 -9.64 27.78
C LYS A 41 9.99 -11.06 27.81
N ILE A 42 8.81 -11.26 28.37
CA ILE A 42 8.16 -12.57 28.56
C ILE A 42 6.85 -12.58 27.77
N LEU A 43 6.64 -13.60 26.93
CA LEU A 43 5.37 -13.75 26.21
C LEU A 43 4.23 -13.96 27.21
N ARG A 44 3.12 -13.24 27.04
CA ARG A 44 2.00 -13.37 27.99
C ARG A 44 1.43 -14.80 27.95
N ALA A 45 1.03 -15.32 29.10
CA ALA A 45 0.61 -16.72 29.25
C ALA A 45 -0.64 -17.09 28.41
N ASP A 46 -1.56 -16.15 28.24
CA ASP A 46 -2.75 -16.28 27.40
C ASP A 46 -2.40 -16.45 25.91
N LEU A 47 -1.38 -15.74 25.43
CA LEU A 47 -0.91 -15.81 24.05
C LEU A 47 0.11 -16.93 23.81
N ALA A 48 0.81 -17.36 24.84
CA ALA A 48 1.81 -18.41 24.74
C ALA A 48 1.23 -19.79 24.36
N ARG A 49 -0.09 -19.97 24.31
CA ARG A 49 -0.72 -21.22 23.82
C ARG A 49 -0.78 -21.29 22.31
N ASP A 50 -0.72 -20.14 21.65
CA ASP A 50 -0.82 -20.04 20.20
C ASP A 50 0.58 -20.16 19.55
N PRO A 51 0.83 -21.19 18.73
CA PRO A 51 2.11 -21.37 18.03
C PRO A 51 2.49 -20.19 17.13
N SER A 52 1.50 -19.42 16.63
CA SER A 52 1.75 -18.24 15.79
C SER A 52 2.42 -17.12 16.59
N PHE A 53 1.96 -16.85 17.82
CA PHE A 53 2.54 -15.86 18.71
C PHE A 53 3.93 -16.27 19.18
N GLN A 54 4.15 -17.55 19.50
CA GLN A 54 5.48 -18.07 19.81
C GLN A 54 6.46 -17.89 18.66
N THR A 55 6.03 -18.22 17.44
CA THR A 55 6.88 -18.10 16.23
C THR A 55 7.23 -16.64 15.94
N ARG A 56 6.27 -15.72 16.07
CA ARG A 56 6.49 -14.28 15.95
C ARG A 56 7.52 -13.79 16.98
N PHE A 57 7.34 -14.16 18.24
CA PHE A 57 8.20 -13.77 19.35
C PHE A 57 9.65 -14.26 19.17
N ARG A 58 9.85 -15.53 18.76
CA ARG A 58 11.20 -16.06 18.47
C ARG A 58 11.88 -15.35 17.30
N ARG A 59 11.14 -15.03 16.23
CA ARG A 59 11.68 -14.35 15.05
C ARG A 59 12.11 -12.92 15.34
N GLU A 60 11.33 -12.19 16.13
CA GLU A 60 11.69 -10.85 16.60
C GLU A 60 13.01 -10.87 17.37
N ALA A 61 13.16 -11.82 18.31
CA ALA A 61 14.39 -12.01 19.07
C ALA A 61 15.59 -12.34 18.17
N GLN A 62 15.42 -13.26 17.22
CA GLN A 62 16.50 -13.72 16.34
C GLN A 62 17.04 -12.60 15.45
N ALA A 63 16.17 -11.70 14.99
CA ALA A 63 16.59 -10.61 14.13
C ALA A 63 17.31 -9.50 14.89
N ALA A 64 16.88 -9.20 16.11
CA ALA A 64 17.55 -8.23 16.96
C ALA A 64 18.87 -8.77 17.55
N ALA A 65 19.02 -10.08 17.72
CA ALA A 65 20.24 -10.71 18.25
C ALA A 65 21.50 -10.48 17.40
N GLY A 66 21.35 -10.21 16.11
CA GLY A 66 22.47 -9.90 15.21
C GLY A 66 22.95 -8.45 15.26
N LEU A 67 22.23 -7.57 15.97
CA LEU A 67 22.51 -6.14 15.98
C LEU A 67 23.31 -5.75 17.22
N ASN A 68 24.40 -5.00 17.01
CA ASN A 68 25.20 -4.44 18.08
C ASN A 68 25.56 -3.00 17.69
N HIS A 69 24.81 -2.04 18.23
CA HIS A 69 24.99 -0.63 17.93
C HIS A 69 24.62 0.21 19.16
N PRO A 70 25.34 1.31 19.46
CA PRO A 70 25.05 2.14 20.63
C PRO A 70 23.61 2.65 20.72
N THR A 71 22.97 2.89 19.57
CA THR A 71 21.58 3.38 19.49
C THR A 71 20.53 2.27 19.33
N ILE A 72 20.90 0.99 19.43
CA ILE A 72 19.98 -0.15 19.37
C ILE A 72 20.05 -0.89 20.70
N VAL A 73 18.89 -1.28 21.23
CA VAL A 73 18.82 -2.13 22.43
C VAL A 73 19.35 -3.52 22.10
N ALA A 74 20.43 -3.92 22.79
CA ALA A 74 21.06 -5.21 22.52
C ALA A 74 20.21 -6.37 23.06
N VAL A 75 20.05 -7.43 22.26
CA VAL A 75 19.49 -8.71 22.73
C VAL A 75 20.63 -9.61 23.16
N TYR A 76 20.58 -10.09 24.40
CA TYR A 76 21.64 -10.89 25.01
C TYR A 76 21.40 -12.38 24.95
N ASP A 77 20.15 -12.80 25.14
CA ASP A 77 19.80 -14.21 25.22
C ASP A 77 18.31 -14.44 24.91
N THR A 78 17.97 -15.67 24.58
CA THR A 78 16.58 -16.11 24.37
C THR A 78 16.40 -17.47 25.02
N GLY A 79 15.26 -17.70 25.67
CA GLY A 79 14.99 -18.98 26.30
C GLY A 79 13.51 -19.28 26.40
N GLU A 80 13.22 -20.46 26.93
CA GLU A 80 11.87 -20.92 27.25
C GLU A 80 11.87 -21.46 28.67
N ASP A 81 10.82 -21.16 29.41
CA ASP A 81 10.59 -21.75 30.72
C ASP A 81 9.20 -22.37 30.78
N THR A 82 9.04 -23.38 31.63
CA THR A 82 7.79 -24.13 31.75
C THR A 82 6.98 -23.61 32.93
N PHE A 83 5.83 -23.01 32.64
CA PHE A 83 4.88 -22.57 33.64
C PHE A 83 3.74 -23.57 33.78
N VAL A 84 3.41 -23.93 35.01
CA VAL A 84 2.20 -24.73 35.28
C VAL A 84 1.04 -23.76 35.42
N ASN A 85 0.08 -23.84 34.51
CA ASN A 85 -1.13 -23.01 34.57
C ASN A 85 -2.02 -23.42 35.74
N GLU A 86 -3.01 -22.59 36.08
CA GLU A 86 -4.03 -22.89 37.11
C GLU A 86 -4.72 -24.25 36.89
N GLY A 87 -4.81 -24.73 35.64
CA GLY A 87 -5.32 -26.05 35.28
C GLY A 87 -4.32 -27.22 35.39
N GLY A 88 -3.13 -27.01 35.95
CA GLY A 88 -2.12 -28.07 36.17
C GLY A 88 -1.32 -28.48 34.91
N ASN A 89 -1.58 -27.86 33.76
CA ASN A 89 -0.88 -28.19 32.51
C ASN A 89 0.43 -27.38 32.37
N PRO A 90 1.57 -28.05 32.11
CA PRO A 90 2.82 -27.37 31.82
C PRO A 90 2.74 -26.67 30.44
N GLN A 91 3.09 -25.39 30.40
CA GLN A 91 3.11 -24.55 29.22
C GLN A 91 4.48 -23.91 29.07
N ALA A 92 5.12 -24.11 27.91
CA ALA A 92 6.35 -23.41 27.57
C ALA A 92 6.05 -21.94 27.25
N VAL A 93 6.69 -21.03 27.97
CA VAL A 93 6.58 -19.58 27.76
C VAL A 93 7.96 -19.06 27.34
N PRO A 94 8.09 -18.55 26.12
CA PRO A 94 9.35 -17.98 25.66
C PRO A 94 9.62 -16.62 26.31
N PHE A 95 10.90 -16.33 26.51
CA PHE A 95 11.39 -15.05 27.00
C PHE A 95 12.65 -14.59 26.23
N ILE A 96 12.86 -13.28 26.20
CA ILE A 96 14.01 -12.60 25.60
C ILE A 96 14.68 -11.77 26.68
N VAL A 97 16.00 -11.91 26.79
CA VAL A 97 16.81 -11.10 27.69
C VAL A 97 17.55 -10.05 26.87
N MET A 98 17.37 -8.79 27.24
CA MET A 98 17.90 -7.65 26.51
C MET A 98 18.53 -6.62 27.46
N GLU A 99 19.22 -5.65 26.86
CA GLU A 99 19.76 -4.49 27.57
C GLU A 99 18.66 -3.78 28.35
N TYR A 100 18.90 -3.56 29.65
CA TYR A 100 18.07 -2.67 30.44
C TYR A 100 18.49 -1.23 30.13
N VAL A 101 17.56 -0.46 29.57
CA VAL A 101 17.74 0.96 29.29
C VAL A 101 17.05 1.75 30.39
N GLU A 102 17.84 2.45 31.21
CA GLU A 102 17.31 3.42 32.17
C GLU A 102 16.91 4.69 31.43
N GLY A 103 15.63 5.07 31.49
CA GLY A 103 15.10 6.22 30.76
C GLY A 103 13.59 6.18 30.57
N HIS A 104 13.09 7.04 29.69
CA HIS A 104 11.67 7.14 29.32
C HIS A 104 11.49 6.82 27.85
N THR A 105 10.32 6.27 27.48
CA THR A 105 9.97 6.16 26.06
C THR A 105 9.63 7.54 25.51
N VAL A 106 9.83 7.77 24.21
CA VAL A 106 9.39 9.02 23.56
C VAL A 106 7.88 9.20 23.69
N ARG A 107 7.11 8.11 23.76
CA ARG A 107 5.68 8.15 24.08
C ARG A 107 5.40 8.79 25.44
N ASP A 108 6.20 8.49 26.45
CA ASP A 108 6.01 9.07 27.79
C ASP A 108 6.34 10.56 27.82
N ILE A 109 7.27 11.00 26.97
CA ILE A 109 7.60 12.42 26.78
C ILE A 109 6.42 13.17 26.14
N LEU A 110 5.73 12.53 25.18
CA LEU A 110 4.61 13.14 24.43
C LEU A 110 3.25 13.11 25.14
N LYS A 111 3.08 12.41 26.26
CA LYS A 111 1.79 12.21 26.97
C LYS A 111 1.08 13.49 27.46
N GLY A 112 1.64 14.68 27.24
CA GLY A 112 1.05 15.97 27.62
C GLY A 112 0.39 16.77 26.49
N ASP A 113 0.35 16.27 25.25
CA ASP A 113 0.07 17.05 24.02
C ASP A 113 1.03 18.25 23.85
N ILE A 114 2.21 18.18 24.48
CA ILE A 114 3.24 19.21 24.43
C ILE A 114 4.29 18.76 23.42
N ALA A 115 4.50 19.57 22.38
CA ALA A 115 5.60 19.38 21.45
C ALA A 115 6.95 19.41 22.17
N ALA A 116 7.88 18.55 21.75
CA ALA A 116 9.25 18.62 22.22
C ALA A 116 9.92 19.90 21.70
N PRO A 117 10.89 20.47 22.43
CA PRO A 117 11.76 21.49 21.88
C PRO A 117 12.36 21.03 20.54
N ILE A 118 12.40 21.91 19.56
CA ILE A 118 12.79 21.55 18.17
C ILE A 118 14.17 20.87 18.14
N ASP A 119 15.14 21.38 18.87
CA ASP A 119 16.48 20.79 18.95
C ASP A 119 16.43 19.35 19.50
N GLU A 120 15.64 19.12 20.54
CA GLU A 120 15.45 17.79 21.14
C GLU A 120 14.71 16.83 20.19
N ALA A 121 13.68 17.32 19.49
CA ALA A 121 12.95 16.55 18.47
C ALA A 121 13.90 16.07 17.35
N VAL A 122 14.76 16.97 16.87
CA VAL A 122 15.73 16.64 15.83
C VAL A 122 16.81 15.69 16.35
N GLU A 123 17.33 15.89 17.56
CA GLU A 123 18.32 14.99 18.18
C GLU A 123 17.78 13.57 18.37
N ILE A 124 16.52 13.42 18.83
CA ILE A 124 15.85 12.13 18.94
C ILE A 124 15.79 11.43 17.58
N VAL A 125 15.33 12.13 16.54
CA VAL A 125 15.17 11.57 15.20
C VAL A 125 16.52 11.23 14.56
N MET A 126 17.56 12.03 14.79
CA MET A 126 18.93 11.70 14.36
C MET A 126 19.43 10.41 15.02
N GLY A 127 19.14 10.19 16.30
CA GLY A 127 19.45 8.93 16.98
C GLY A 127 18.73 7.72 16.38
N VAL A 128 17.44 7.88 16.05
CA VAL A 128 16.64 6.86 15.34
C VAL A 128 17.21 6.56 13.96
N LEU A 129 17.51 7.59 13.16
CA LEU A 129 18.09 7.43 11.82
C LEU A 129 19.46 6.75 11.87
N THR A 130 20.27 7.01 12.90
CA THR A 130 21.55 6.32 13.10
C THR A 130 21.33 4.83 13.38
N ALA A 131 20.31 4.46 14.16
CA ALA A 131 19.95 3.06 14.38
C ALA A 131 19.46 2.38 13.08
N LEU A 132 18.59 3.07 12.34
CA LEU A 132 18.02 2.58 11.08
C LEU A 132 19.08 2.39 10.00
N ASP A 133 20.03 3.32 9.87
CA ASP A 133 21.14 3.19 8.93
C ASP A 133 21.93 1.90 9.18
N TYR A 134 22.27 1.63 10.46
CA TYR A 134 22.97 0.41 10.84
C TYR A 134 22.15 -0.85 10.52
N SER A 135 20.85 -0.88 10.86
CA SER A 135 20.01 -2.05 10.59
C SER A 135 19.77 -2.27 9.10
N HIS A 136 19.59 -1.21 8.31
CA HIS A 136 19.37 -1.30 6.87
C HIS A 136 20.61 -1.84 6.14
N HIS A 137 21.82 -1.45 6.56
CA HIS A 137 23.06 -2.05 6.06
C HIS A 137 23.21 -3.54 6.42
N ALA A 138 22.63 -3.96 7.55
CA ALA A 138 22.52 -5.37 7.93
C ALA A 138 21.37 -6.11 7.19
N GLY A 139 20.66 -5.44 6.28
CA GLY A 139 19.54 -6.00 5.53
C GLY A 139 18.26 -6.18 6.34
N LEU A 140 18.13 -5.49 7.48
CA LEU A 140 17.00 -5.59 8.38
C LEU A 140 16.18 -4.29 8.42
N VAL A 141 14.90 -4.40 8.07
CA VAL A 141 13.91 -3.31 8.16
C VAL A 141 13.18 -3.42 9.50
N HIS A 142 12.97 -2.30 10.19
CA HIS A 142 12.36 -2.26 11.51
C HIS A 142 10.84 -2.50 11.49
N ARG A 143 10.11 -1.90 10.55
CA ARG A 143 8.66 -2.08 10.28
C ARG A 143 7.69 -1.59 11.37
N ASP A 144 8.19 -0.98 12.43
CA ASP A 144 7.36 -0.56 13.58
C ASP A 144 7.99 0.62 14.34
N ILE A 145 8.49 1.61 13.61
CA ILE A 145 9.01 2.85 14.21
C ILE A 145 7.83 3.67 14.74
N LYS A 146 7.87 3.98 16.03
CA LYS A 146 6.85 4.76 16.78
C LYS A 146 7.40 5.23 18.12
N PRO A 147 6.80 6.23 18.79
CA PRO A 147 7.29 6.75 20.07
C PRO A 147 7.48 5.70 21.18
N ALA A 148 6.68 4.63 21.18
CA ALA A 148 6.79 3.57 22.18
C ALA A 148 8.04 2.68 22.02
N ASN A 149 8.67 2.69 20.83
CA ASN A 149 9.81 1.85 20.49
C ASN A 149 11.13 2.65 20.47
N VAL A 150 11.11 3.89 20.97
CA VAL A 150 12.28 4.76 21.09
C VAL A 150 12.40 5.20 22.54
N MET A 151 13.58 5.04 23.12
CA MET A 151 13.89 5.43 24.50
C MET A 151 14.94 6.53 24.54
N LEU A 152 14.75 7.47 25.46
CA LEU A 152 15.69 8.53 25.81
C LEU A 152 16.25 8.25 27.20
N THR A 153 17.57 8.09 27.28
CA THR A 153 18.26 7.92 28.57
C THR A 153 18.46 9.28 29.27
N PRO A 154 18.67 9.31 30.60
CA PRO A 154 19.02 10.53 31.32
C PRO A 154 20.29 11.23 30.80
N THR A 155 21.14 10.52 30.06
CA THR A 155 22.37 11.07 29.45
C THR A 155 22.14 11.70 28.08
N GLY A 156 20.91 11.66 27.54
CA GLY A 156 20.58 12.13 26.19
C GLY A 156 20.77 11.08 25.09
N ALA A 157 21.27 9.88 25.42
CA ALA A 157 21.42 8.82 24.41
C ALA A 157 20.05 8.24 23.99
N ILE A 158 19.91 8.00 22.68
CA ILE A 158 18.73 7.41 22.04
C ILE A 158 18.93 5.91 21.84
N LYS A 159 17.90 5.13 22.17
CA LYS A 159 17.87 3.67 22.00
C LYS A 159 16.59 3.25 21.27
N VAL A 160 16.75 2.58 20.14
CA VAL A 160 15.65 1.97 19.37
C VAL A 160 15.51 0.50 19.76
N MET A 161 14.27 0.03 19.91
CA MET A 161 13.94 -1.32 20.34
C MET A 161 12.77 -1.92 19.54
N ASP A 162 12.54 -3.22 19.72
CA ASP A 162 11.36 -3.94 19.20
C ASP A 162 11.19 -3.89 17.67
N PHE A 163 12.12 -4.54 16.94
CA PHE A 163 12.04 -4.72 15.49
C PHE A 163 10.78 -5.53 15.12
N GLY A 164 9.79 -4.87 14.51
CA GLY A 164 8.42 -5.33 14.26
C GLY A 164 8.23 -6.44 13.22
N ILE A 165 9.15 -7.40 13.14
CA ILE A 165 9.16 -8.51 12.18
C ILE A 165 7.93 -9.41 12.32
N ALA A 166 7.32 -9.43 13.51
CA ALA A 166 6.06 -10.11 13.77
C ALA A 166 4.89 -9.62 12.88
N ARG A 167 4.91 -8.36 12.41
CA ARG A 167 3.83 -7.77 11.57
C ARG A 167 3.80 -8.33 10.15
N ALA A 168 4.97 -8.55 9.54
CA ALA A 168 5.06 -9.02 8.17
C ALA A 168 4.50 -10.42 7.91
N LEU A 169 4.33 -11.25 8.96
CA LEU A 169 3.67 -12.56 8.85
C LEU A 169 2.15 -12.47 8.98
N ALA A 170 1.60 -11.41 9.56
CA ALA A 170 0.17 -11.11 9.49
C ALA A 170 -0.17 -10.56 8.10
N ASP A 171 0.65 -9.65 7.59
CA ASP A 171 0.43 -8.97 6.30
C ASP A 171 0.55 -9.91 5.08
N ALA A 172 1.31 -11.00 5.17
CA ALA A 172 1.53 -11.95 4.06
C ALA A 172 0.37 -12.93 3.80
N GLY A 173 -0.72 -12.89 4.59
CA GLY A 173 -1.83 -13.84 4.42
C GLY A 173 -3.13 -13.53 5.16
N GLN A 174 -3.19 -12.46 5.95
CA GLN A 174 -4.41 -11.98 6.56
C GLN A 174 -4.53 -10.48 6.30
N THR A 175 -5.52 -10.12 5.48
CA THR A 175 -6.06 -8.77 5.40
C THR A 175 -6.26 -8.23 6.83
N MET A 176 -6.03 -6.93 7.05
CA MET A 176 -6.01 -6.22 8.34
C MET A 176 -7.35 -6.24 9.14
N THR A 177 -8.10 -7.35 9.13
CA THR A 177 -9.45 -7.51 9.69
C THR A 177 -9.47 -8.09 11.11
N GLN A 178 -8.32 -8.36 11.75
CA GLN A 178 -8.29 -8.72 13.17
C GLN A 178 -8.09 -7.48 14.06
N THR A 179 -9.23 -6.91 14.46
CA THR A 179 -9.40 -5.63 15.16
C THR A 179 -8.79 -5.55 16.58
N GLN A 180 -8.39 -6.67 17.20
CA GLN A 180 -8.02 -6.66 18.62
C GLN A 180 -6.54 -6.39 18.94
N ALA A 181 -5.65 -6.26 17.94
CA ALA A 181 -4.21 -5.99 18.17
C ALA A 181 -3.69 -4.65 17.61
N VAL A 182 -4.51 -3.88 16.88
CA VAL A 182 -4.04 -2.76 16.02
C VAL A 182 -4.64 -1.40 16.42
N VAL A 183 -5.19 -1.27 17.62
CA VAL A 183 -5.93 -0.03 18.01
C VAL A 183 -5.01 1.19 18.25
N GLY A 184 -3.68 1.02 18.34
CA GLY A 184 -2.75 2.13 18.63
C GLY A 184 -1.53 2.25 17.73
N THR A 185 -1.49 1.61 16.56
CA THR A 185 -0.29 1.66 15.69
C THR A 185 -0.52 2.10 14.25
N ALA A 186 -1.77 2.34 13.86
CA ALA A 186 -2.04 2.81 12.51
C ALA A 186 -1.40 4.19 12.21
N GLN A 187 -1.21 5.02 13.25
CA GLN A 187 -0.68 6.40 13.19
C GLN A 187 0.74 6.54 12.62
N TYR A 188 1.49 5.43 12.54
CA TYR A 188 2.88 5.43 12.05
C TYR A 188 3.07 4.44 10.89
N LEU A 189 1.98 3.88 10.33
CA LEU A 189 2.09 2.98 9.20
C LEU A 189 2.52 3.74 7.94
N SER A 190 3.42 3.12 7.18
CA SER A 190 3.68 3.59 5.82
C SER A 190 2.52 3.25 4.87
N PRO A 191 2.34 4.01 3.77
CA PRO A 191 1.30 3.74 2.77
C PRO A 191 1.34 2.30 2.23
N GLU A 192 2.54 1.78 1.98
CA GLU A 192 2.75 0.40 1.51
C GLU A 192 2.37 -0.65 2.57
N GLN A 193 2.63 -0.40 3.87
CA GLN A 193 2.14 -1.28 4.94
C GLN A 193 0.62 -1.26 5.04
N ALA A 194 -0.01 -0.10 4.91
CA ALA A 194 -1.46 0.03 4.94
C ALA A 194 -2.15 -0.67 3.75
N ARG A 195 -1.46 -0.83 2.61
CA ARG A 195 -1.94 -1.57 1.43
C ARG A 195 -1.56 -3.07 1.43
N GLY A 196 -0.74 -3.52 2.39
CA GLY A 196 -0.19 -4.87 2.38
C GLY A 196 0.84 -5.12 1.26
N GLU A 197 1.50 -4.07 0.77
CA GLU A 197 2.57 -4.15 -0.22
C GLU A 197 3.91 -4.56 0.42
N ASN A 198 4.93 -4.80 -0.42
CA ASN A 198 6.28 -5.11 0.06
C ASN A 198 6.90 -3.92 0.82
N VAL A 199 7.28 -4.16 2.07
CA VAL A 199 7.89 -3.19 2.98
C VAL A 199 9.41 -3.21 2.84
N ASP A 200 10.02 -2.05 2.62
CA ASP A 200 11.47 -1.85 2.51
C ASP A 200 11.99 -0.79 3.50
N ALA A 201 13.28 -0.46 3.40
CA ALA A 201 13.92 0.53 4.27
C ALA A 201 13.23 1.91 4.26
N ARG A 202 12.61 2.31 3.14
CA ARG A 202 11.95 3.61 2.97
C ARG A 202 10.60 3.66 3.69
N SER A 203 10.05 2.51 4.06
CA SER A 203 8.90 2.42 4.96
C SER A 203 9.26 2.90 6.37
N ASP A 204 10.44 2.52 6.88
CA ASP A 204 10.91 3.01 8.18
C ASP A 204 11.17 4.53 8.16
N LEU A 205 11.65 5.05 7.03
CA LEU A 205 11.89 6.49 6.86
C LEU A 205 10.59 7.30 6.86
N TYR A 206 9.52 6.73 6.29
CA TYR A 206 8.19 7.32 6.37
C TYR A 206 7.68 7.36 7.81
N SER A 207 7.73 6.23 8.53
CA SER A 207 7.33 6.16 9.94
C SER A 207 8.17 7.09 10.83
N THR A 208 9.45 7.27 10.50
CA THR A 208 10.34 8.24 11.16
C THR A 208 9.90 9.68 10.87
N GLY A 209 9.40 9.98 9.66
CA GLY A 209 8.75 11.25 9.33
C GLY A 209 7.50 11.51 10.18
N CYS A 210 6.67 10.48 10.43
CA CYS A 210 5.52 10.60 11.33
C CYS A 210 5.95 10.90 12.77
N LEU A 211 7.01 10.23 13.25
CA LEU A 211 7.59 10.46 14.57
C LEU A 211 8.13 11.90 14.69
N LEU A 212 8.86 12.40 13.69
CA LEU A 212 9.37 13.77 13.68
C LEU A 212 8.21 14.78 13.68
N PHE A 213 7.17 14.55 12.87
CA PHE A 213 5.99 15.39 12.84
C PHE A 213 5.34 15.49 14.23
N GLU A 214 5.17 14.36 14.92
CA GLU A 214 4.55 14.36 16.25
C GLU A 214 5.42 15.00 17.31
N LEU A 215 6.73 14.79 17.27
CA LEU A 215 7.66 15.47 18.18
C LEU A 215 7.58 17.00 18.03
N LEU A 216 7.45 17.49 16.80
CA LEU A 216 7.37 18.92 16.51
C LEU A 216 6.01 19.55 16.82
N THR A 217 4.93 18.78 16.83
CA THR A 217 3.56 19.32 16.90
C THR A 217 2.75 18.85 18.11
N GLY A 218 3.25 17.85 18.85
CA GLY A 218 2.53 17.17 19.93
C GLY A 218 1.43 16.20 19.45
N ARG A 219 1.26 16.01 18.13
CA ARG A 219 0.22 15.15 17.55
C ARG A 219 0.71 14.43 16.29
N PRO A 220 0.27 13.19 16.00
CA PRO A 220 0.64 12.54 14.74
C PRO A 220 0.02 13.27 13.52
N PRO A 221 0.57 13.06 12.31
CA PRO A 221 0.09 13.74 11.09
C PRO A 221 -1.36 13.39 10.75
N PHE A 222 -1.78 12.17 11.09
CA PHE A 222 -3.08 11.61 10.78
C PHE A 222 -3.75 11.09 12.05
N ILE A 223 -5.02 11.48 12.24
CA ILE A 223 -5.85 11.10 13.39
C ILE A 223 -7.22 10.74 12.83
N GLY A 224 -7.81 9.67 13.35
CA GLY A 224 -9.13 9.22 12.98
C GLY A 224 -9.74 8.35 14.07
N ASP A 225 -11.06 8.20 14.02
CA ASP A 225 -11.85 7.48 15.02
C ASP A 225 -11.65 5.95 14.95
N SER A 226 -10.99 5.47 13.89
CA SER A 226 -10.63 4.07 13.71
C SER A 226 -9.23 3.89 13.10
N PRO A 227 -8.53 2.77 13.40
CA PRO A 227 -7.25 2.44 12.77
C PRO A 227 -7.33 2.37 11.24
N VAL A 228 -8.46 1.93 10.70
CA VAL A 228 -8.71 1.85 9.25
C VAL A 228 -8.79 3.26 8.63
N SER A 229 -9.46 4.19 9.31
CA SER A 229 -9.51 5.60 8.89
C SER A 229 -8.11 6.20 8.81
N VAL A 230 -7.29 6.00 9.85
CA VAL A 230 -5.90 6.50 9.86
C VAL A 230 -5.06 5.85 8.75
N ALA A 231 -5.22 4.55 8.52
CA ALA A 231 -4.54 3.86 7.42
C ALA A 231 -4.94 4.42 6.04
N TYR A 232 -6.23 4.74 5.84
CA TYR A 232 -6.71 5.40 4.62
C TYR A 232 -6.05 6.78 4.42
N GLN A 233 -5.95 7.59 5.48
CA GLN A 233 -5.27 8.89 5.43
C GLN A 233 -3.79 8.73 5.05
N HIS A 234 -3.08 7.73 5.61
CA HIS A 234 -1.73 7.40 5.18
C HIS A 234 -1.65 7.04 3.69
N VAL A 235 -2.67 6.38 3.13
CA VAL A 235 -2.69 5.95 1.73
C VAL A 235 -3.06 7.08 0.74
N ARG A 236 -3.96 7.99 1.12
CA ARG A 236 -4.61 8.95 0.21
C ARG A 236 -4.38 10.42 0.54
N GLU A 237 -4.41 10.80 1.82
CA GLU A 237 -4.41 12.21 2.21
C GLU A 237 -3.00 12.78 2.26
N GLU A 238 -2.78 13.99 1.73
CA GLU A 238 -1.51 14.68 1.85
C GLU A 238 -1.23 15.04 3.31
N ALA A 239 0.00 14.81 3.78
CA ALA A 239 0.35 15.13 5.15
C ALA A 239 0.40 16.65 5.33
N PRO A 240 -0.23 17.20 6.39
CA PRO A 240 -0.09 18.62 6.70
C PRO A 240 1.38 18.96 7.05
N THR A 241 1.76 20.24 6.93
CA THR A 241 3.08 20.69 7.38
C THR A 241 3.09 20.90 8.90
N PRO A 242 4.17 20.57 9.61
CA PRO A 242 4.30 20.88 11.04
C PRO A 242 3.99 22.34 11.40
N SER A 243 4.45 23.30 10.58
CA SER A 243 4.21 24.73 10.79
C SER A 243 2.74 25.14 10.78
N SER A 244 1.85 24.33 10.21
CA SER A 244 0.41 24.56 10.25
C SER A 244 -0.20 24.36 11.65
N PHE A 245 0.49 23.62 12.53
CA PHE A 245 0.09 23.39 13.92
C PHE A 245 0.99 24.12 14.92
N ALA A 246 2.29 24.21 14.63
CA ALA A 246 3.29 24.83 15.50
C ALA A 246 4.07 25.90 14.72
N SER A 247 3.68 27.17 14.87
CA SER A 247 4.19 28.30 14.06
C SER A 247 5.68 28.62 14.25
N ASP A 248 6.29 28.09 15.31
CA ASP A 248 7.71 28.19 15.62
C ASP A 248 8.57 27.19 14.84
N VAL A 249 7.96 26.20 14.17
CA VAL A 249 8.67 25.25 13.31
C VAL A 249 9.20 25.95 12.05
N PRO A 250 10.51 25.91 11.78
CA PRO A 250 11.10 26.48 10.56
C PRO A 250 10.61 25.79 9.28
N ALA A 251 10.47 26.57 8.21
CA ALA A 251 10.09 26.08 6.88
C ALA A 251 11.06 25.01 6.33
N ASP A 252 12.31 24.97 6.81
CA ASP A 252 13.27 23.94 6.44
C ASP A 252 12.89 22.58 7.03
N LEU A 253 12.34 22.53 8.25
CA LEU A 253 11.81 21.30 8.84
C LEU A 253 10.51 20.86 8.16
N ASP A 254 9.66 21.79 7.72
CA ASP A 254 8.50 21.44 6.90
C ASP A 254 8.93 20.68 5.65
N ARG A 255 9.94 21.17 4.93
CA ARG A 255 10.44 20.48 3.72
C ARG A 255 10.97 19.09 4.03
N VAL A 256 11.71 18.95 5.12
CA VAL A 256 12.27 17.65 5.55
C VAL A 256 11.15 16.66 5.87
N VAL A 257 10.13 17.09 6.62
CA VAL A 257 8.98 16.25 7.00
C VAL A 257 8.13 15.90 5.78
N SER A 258 7.80 16.87 4.91
CA SER A 258 7.04 16.63 3.68
C SER A 258 7.74 15.63 2.76
N ARG A 259 9.07 15.70 2.64
CA ARG A 259 9.85 14.72 1.86
C ARG A 259 9.80 13.32 2.47
N ALA A 260 9.95 13.19 3.79
CA ALA A 260 9.84 11.89 4.47
C ALA A 260 8.43 11.29 4.34
N LEU A 261 7.39 12.13 4.38
CA LEU A 261 5.97 11.74 4.31
C LEU A 261 5.40 11.67 2.88
N ALA A 262 6.25 11.74 1.85
CA ALA A 262 5.82 11.58 0.47
C ALA A 262 5.17 10.20 0.27
N LYS A 263 4.01 10.16 -0.41
CA LYS A 263 3.26 8.90 -0.59
C LYS A 263 4.01 7.91 -1.48
N ASN A 264 4.55 8.42 -2.59
CA ASN A 264 5.44 7.63 -3.45
C ASN A 264 6.78 7.40 -2.74
N ARG A 265 7.13 6.13 -2.53
CA ARG A 265 8.40 5.72 -1.90
C ARG A 265 9.65 6.24 -2.62
N ASP A 266 9.60 6.42 -3.95
CA ASP A 266 10.75 6.89 -4.74
C ASP A 266 10.96 8.41 -4.59
N ALA A 267 9.95 9.13 -4.07
CA ALA A 267 10.06 10.56 -3.76
C ALA A 267 10.58 10.83 -2.34
N ARG A 268 10.69 9.80 -1.50
CA ARG A 268 11.22 9.91 -0.13
C ARG A 268 12.75 9.95 -0.13
N TYR A 269 13.33 10.08 1.05
CA TYR A 269 14.73 9.76 1.26
C TYR A 269 15.01 8.31 0.83
N SER A 270 16.09 8.10 0.09
CA SER A 270 16.49 6.77 -0.36
C SER A 270 17.20 5.98 0.75
N THR A 271 17.84 6.68 1.68
CA THR A 271 18.59 6.07 2.81
C THR A 271 18.42 6.88 4.09
N ALA A 272 18.62 6.24 5.25
CA ALA A 272 18.62 6.91 6.54
C ALA A 272 19.73 7.98 6.64
N GLN A 273 20.91 7.71 6.05
CA GLN A 273 22.01 8.67 6.00
C GLN A 273 21.67 9.97 5.24
N GLU A 274 20.88 9.86 4.16
CA GLU A 274 20.41 11.03 3.40
C GLU A 274 19.49 11.91 4.24
N PHE A 275 18.50 11.30 4.91
CA PHE A 275 17.60 12.01 5.82
C PHE A 275 18.38 12.68 6.98
N LEU A 276 19.37 11.97 7.53
CA LEU A 276 20.19 12.46 8.62
C LEU A 276 21.04 13.69 8.18
N ASN A 277 21.53 13.71 6.94
CA ASN A 277 22.28 14.84 6.41
C ASN A 277 21.41 16.10 6.28
N ASP A 278 20.17 15.97 5.83
CA ASP A 278 19.25 17.11 5.72
C ASP A 278 18.91 17.67 7.10
N LEU A 279 18.66 16.83 8.11
CA LEU A 279 18.44 17.29 9.49
C LEU A 279 19.66 18.03 10.08
N ARG A 280 20.87 17.52 9.82
CA ARG A 280 22.11 18.22 10.23
C ARG A 280 22.26 19.57 9.53
N ALA A 281 21.89 19.66 8.25
CA ALA A 281 21.92 20.91 7.51
C ALA A 281 21.00 21.94 8.16
N VAL A 282 19.77 21.54 8.51
CA VAL A 282 18.80 22.39 9.24
C VAL A 282 19.37 22.88 10.57
N MET A 283 19.93 21.99 11.40
CA MET A 283 20.52 22.40 12.70
C MET A 283 21.71 23.35 12.54
N SER A 284 22.48 23.23 11.46
CA SER A 284 23.63 24.10 11.19
C SER A 284 23.25 25.45 10.56
N GLY A 285 21.97 25.66 10.23
CA GLY A 285 21.50 26.86 9.49
C GLY A 285 21.94 26.89 8.02
N SER A 286 22.33 25.75 7.46
CA SER A 286 22.68 25.61 6.04
C SER A 286 21.43 25.24 5.24
N ALA A 287 21.16 25.92 4.13
CA ALA A 287 19.97 25.67 3.33
C ALA A 287 19.93 24.21 2.84
N VAL A 288 18.80 23.53 3.06
CA VAL A 288 18.51 22.20 2.51
C VAL A 288 18.39 22.32 0.98
N ASP A 289 19.29 21.65 0.25
CA ASP A 289 19.38 21.73 -1.22
C ASP A 289 18.16 21.04 -1.88
N PRO A 290 17.40 21.71 -2.77
CA PRO A 290 16.23 21.12 -3.43
C PRO A 290 16.53 20.02 -4.47
N SER A 291 17.80 19.70 -4.77
CA SER A 291 18.08 18.73 -5.84
C SER A 291 19.43 18.03 -5.70
N THR A 292 19.44 16.81 -5.16
CA THR A 292 20.45 15.80 -5.55
C THR A 292 19.90 14.38 -5.39
N GLY A 293 19.03 14.00 -6.33
CA GLY A 293 19.22 12.70 -6.99
C GLY A 293 20.28 12.91 -8.07
N ALA A 294 21.33 12.08 -8.07
CA ALA A 294 22.57 12.17 -8.85
C ALA A 294 23.68 13.01 -8.20
N ILE A 295 24.70 12.32 -7.67
CA ILE A 295 25.99 12.92 -7.36
C ILE A 295 26.78 12.97 -8.67
N ASP A 296 26.83 14.16 -9.27
CA ASP A 296 27.82 14.53 -10.28
C ASP A 296 29.17 14.74 -9.57
N LEU A 297 30.14 13.86 -9.85
CA LEU A 297 31.52 14.01 -9.38
C LEU A 297 32.25 14.97 -10.32
N GLY A 298 31.98 16.27 -10.15
CA GLY A 298 32.58 17.37 -10.90
C GLY A 298 33.46 18.27 -10.02
N SER A 299 34.76 17.96 -10.01
CA SER A 299 35.90 18.73 -9.49
C SER A 299 35.77 20.26 -9.35
N ALA A 300 36.10 20.83 -8.18
CA ALA A 300 37.09 21.91 -8.05
C ALA A 300 37.35 22.35 -6.58
N ALA A 301 38.65 22.39 -6.26
CA ALA A 301 39.35 23.33 -5.39
C ALA A 301 39.08 23.32 -3.87
N LEU A 302 40.04 22.81 -3.11
CA LEU A 302 40.76 23.59 -2.09
C LEU A 302 42.18 23.03 -1.93
N GLY A 303 43.15 23.82 -2.36
CA GLY A 303 44.55 23.67 -1.99
C GLY A 303 44.86 24.34 -0.65
N ALA A 304 46.09 24.11 -0.18
CA ALA A 304 46.67 24.44 1.13
C ALA A 304 46.20 23.49 2.26
N GLY A 305 47.02 22.68 2.91
CA GLY A 305 48.46 22.68 3.05
C GLY A 305 48.79 22.54 4.53
N VAL A 306 49.05 21.33 5.01
CA VAL A 306 49.86 21.08 6.21
C VAL A 306 50.48 19.68 6.13
N ALA A 307 51.77 19.64 6.42
CA ALA A 307 52.69 18.55 6.21
C ALA A 307 52.97 17.76 7.50
N GLY A 308 53.38 16.49 7.34
CA GLY A 308 54.04 15.64 8.33
C GLY A 308 53.08 14.88 9.25
N VAL A 309 53.22 13.58 9.52
CA VAL A 309 54.39 12.70 9.58
C VAL A 309 53.97 11.24 9.29
N ALA A 310 54.91 10.49 8.71
CA ALA A 310 54.93 9.06 8.38
C ALA A 310 54.54 8.11 9.56
N ALA A 311 54.30 6.80 9.43
CA ALA A 311 54.77 5.80 8.47
C ALA A 311 54.02 4.45 8.62
N ALA A 312 54.03 3.67 7.52
CA ALA A 312 54.11 2.20 7.41
C ALA A 312 52.92 1.32 7.90
N GLY A 313 52.42 0.32 7.16
CA GLY A 313 52.91 -0.37 5.94
C GLY A 313 51.74 -1.00 5.16
N ALA A 314 51.80 -1.04 3.82
CA ALA A 314 52.13 -2.22 3.00
C ALA A 314 51.18 -3.42 3.26
N ALA A 315 50.34 -3.87 2.33
CA ALA A 315 50.66 -4.30 0.97
C ALA A 315 49.43 -4.23 0.04
N ALA A 316 49.58 -3.58 -1.11
CA ALA A 316 49.63 -4.20 -2.44
C ALA A 316 48.26 -4.50 -3.06
N ALA A 317 47.79 -3.51 -3.84
CA ALA A 317 46.78 -3.65 -4.87
C ALA A 317 47.33 -4.42 -6.08
N LEU A 318 46.49 -5.24 -6.71
CA LEU A 318 46.62 -5.61 -8.12
C LEU A 318 45.22 -5.52 -8.76
N THR A 319 45.16 -4.75 -9.83
CA THR A 319 44.01 -4.49 -10.70
C THR A 319 43.70 -5.66 -11.65
N PRO A 320 42.48 -5.73 -12.24
CA PRO A 320 41.97 -6.89 -12.95
C PRO A 320 42.22 -6.81 -14.47
N GLN A 321 42.40 -7.96 -15.15
CA GLN A 321 42.09 -8.09 -16.59
C GLN A 321 42.00 -9.56 -17.10
N GLN A 322 40.95 -9.79 -17.90
CA GLN A 322 40.83 -10.62 -19.11
C GLN A 322 40.53 -12.15 -19.06
N LEU A 323 39.26 -12.43 -19.41
CA LEU A 323 38.69 -13.39 -20.39
C LEU A 323 39.61 -14.48 -21.02
N GLN A 324 39.18 -15.76 -20.98
CA GLN A 324 38.97 -16.64 -22.16
C GLN A 324 38.42 -18.05 -21.77
N GLU A 325 37.27 -18.42 -22.34
CA GLU A 325 36.75 -19.71 -22.87
C GLU A 325 37.05 -21.12 -22.24
N GLN A 326 35.95 -21.78 -21.80
CA GLN A 326 35.43 -23.16 -22.08
C GLN A 326 36.35 -24.42 -22.01
N PRO A 327 35.80 -25.66 -22.08
CA PRO A 327 34.66 -26.30 -21.38
C PRO A 327 35.12 -27.61 -20.67
N THR A 328 34.20 -28.45 -20.17
CA THR A 328 34.24 -29.95 -20.21
C THR A 328 34.04 -30.70 -18.87
N GLN A 329 32.97 -31.51 -18.89
CA GLN A 329 32.73 -32.84 -18.29
C GLN A 329 32.24 -33.05 -16.85
N VAL A 330 30.95 -33.37 -16.83
CA VAL A 330 30.29 -34.43 -16.05
C VAL A 330 31.10 -35.73 -15.92
N MET A 331 31.00 -36.38 -14.75
CA MET A 331 31.07 -37.83 -14.65
C MET A 331 29.92 -38.37 -13.80
N ASN A 332 29.34 -39.44 -14.34
CA ASN A 332 28.08 -40.09 -14.01
C ASN A 332 28.35 -41.45 -13.33
N GLY A 333 27.35 -41.97 -12.62
CA GLY A 333 27.21 -43.40 -12.29
C GLY A 333 26.34 -43.59 -11.05
N LEU A 334 25.29 -44.41 -10.99
CA LEU A 334 24.68 -45.43 -11.88
C LEU A 334 23.21 -45.54 -11.42
N GLY A 335 22.20 -45.53 -12.32
CA GLY A 335 21.57 -46.73 -12.93
C GLY A 335 20.49 -47.31 -11.98
N THR A 336 19.18 -47.30 -12.27
CA THR A 336 18.41 -48.08 -13.27
C THR A 336 16.97 -47.54 -13.25
N GLY A 337 16.09 -47.51 -14.26
CA GLY A 337 16.01 -48.01 -15.64
C GLY A 337 14.52 -47.90 -16.06
N ALA A 338 14.28 -47.63 -17.36
CA ALA A 338 13.03 -47.82 -18.12
C ALA A 338 11.78 -46.89 -17.88
N GLN A 339 11.52 -46.03 -18.87
CA GLN A 339 10.20 -45.55 -19.33
C GLN A 339 9.77 -46.35 -20.59
N PRO A 340 8.60 -46.17 -21.26
CA PRO A 340 7.43 -45.29 -20.99
C PRO A 340 6.06 -46.00 -21.13
N GLY A 341 4.95 -45.32 -20.79
CA GLY A 341 3.59 -45.81 -21.13
C GLY A 341 2.45 -44.85 -20.76
N THR A 342 1.78 -44.33 -21.80
CA THR A 342 0.55 -43.52 -21.83
C THR A 342 -0.71 -44.35 -21.50
N ALA A 343 -1.64 -43.83 -20.66
CA ALA A 343 -3.10 -44.13 -20.59
C ALA A 343 -3.70 -43.37 -19.37
N ILE A 344 -4.61 -42.38 -19.45
CA ILE A 344 -6.06 -42.33 -19.79
C ILE A 344 -7.00 -43.07 -18.79
N MET A 345 -7.99 -42.29 -18.28
CA MET A 345 -9.35 -42.62 -17.76
C MET A 345 -9.55 -42.90 -16.24
N PRO A 346 -10.78 -42.76 -15.69
CA PRO A 346 -11.70 -41.62 -15.80
C PRO A 346 -12.49 -41.33 -14.49
N ALA A 347 -13.22 -40.22 -14.47
CA ALA A 347 -14.33 -39.98 -13.55
C ALA A 347 -15.61 -40.68 -14.04
N GLY A 348 -16.40 -41.20 -13.11
CA GLY A 348 -17.75 -41.70 -13.36
C GLY A 348 -18.62 -41.57 -12.11
N VAL A 349 -19.79 -40.96 -12.27
CA VAL A 349 -21.13 -41.58 -12.18
C VAL A 349 -22.16 -40.51 -11.81
N ALA A 350 -23.05 -40.21 -12.76
CA ALA A 350 -24.42 -39.74 -12.52
C ALA A 350 -25.37 -40.96 -12.65
N PRO A 351 -26.66 -40.86 -12.26
CA PRO A 351 -27.65 -40.72 -13.33
C PRO A 351 -28.99 -39.99 -12.99
N GLY A 352 -29.69 -39.57 -14.06
CA GLY A 352 -31.17 -39.43 -14.14
C GLY A 352 -31.69 -38.09 -14.68
N THR A 353 -31.70 -37.80 -15.99
CA THR A 353 -32.83 -37.91 -16.97
C THR A 353 -34.15 -37.26 -16.51
N ALA A 354 -34.77 -36.31 -17.24
CA ALA A 354 -35.24 -36.44 -18.62
C ALA A 354 -35.52 -35.10 -19.33
N ALA A 355 -35.49 -35.15 -20.67
CA ALA A 355 -35.76 -34.08 -21.62
C ALA A 355 -37.24 -34.00 -22.02
N TRP A 356 -37.69 -32.83 -22.50
CA TRP A 356 -38.49 -32.75 -23.72
C TRP A 356 -38.36 -31.40 -24.43
N ALA A 357 -38.33 -31.50 -25.77
CA ALA A 357 -38.20 -30.42 -26.72
C ALA A 357 -39.55 -30.07 -27.37
N ALA A 358 -39.66 -28.80 -27.75
CA ALA A 358 -40.27 -28.23 -28.95
C ALA A 358 -41.53 -28.85 -29.60
N THR A 359 -42.53 -27.98 -29.75
CA THR A 359 -43.40 -27.76 -30.94
C THR A 359 -43.97 -26.33 -30.76
N GLY A 360 -44.11 -25.43 -31.73
CA GLY A 360 -44.03 -25.47 -33.19
C GLY A 360 -45.12 -24.54 -33.76
N ALA A 361 -44.68 -23.39 -34.28
CA ALA A 361 -45.24 -22.64 -35.42
C ALA A 361 -46.66 -22.00 -35.42
N ALA A 362 -46.66 -20.71 -35.81
CA ALA A 362 -47.53 -19.99 -36.77
C ALA A 362 -47.71 -18.54 -36.27
N GLY A 363 -47.08 -17.52 -36.86
CA GLY A 363 -47.54 -16.82 -38.07
C GLY A 363 -48.54 -15.73 -37.66
N GLY A 364 -48.40 -14.42 -37.89
CA GLY A 364 -47.67 -13.63 -38.87
C GLY A 364 -48.62 -12.51 -39.30
N GLY A 365 -48.13 -11.27 -39.46
CA GLY A 365 -48.80 -10.27 -40.30
C GLY A 365 -49.10 -8.89 -39.69
N ALA A 366 -48.31 -7.92 -40.17
CA ALA A 366 -48.76 -6.65 -40.76
C ALA A 366 -49.21 -5.46 -39.87
N SER A 367 -48.36 -4.43 -39.94
CA SER A 367 -48.68 -3.07 -40.42
C SER A 367 -49.59 -2.15 -39.59
N GLY A 368 -48.99 -1.03 -39.17
CA GLY A 368 -49.42 0.29 -39.63
C GLY A 368 -50.68 0.92 -39.01
N GLN A 369 -50.41 1.96 -38.22
CA GLN A 369 -50.87 3.32 -38.52
C GLN A 369 -52.18 3.84 -37.87
N LEU A 370 -52.04 5.05 -37.30
CA LEU A 370 -53.02 6.12 -37.03
C LEU A 370 -53.97 5.98 -35.82
N ALA A 371 -53.90 7.04 -35.00
CA ALA A 371 -54.95 7.52 -34.09
C ALA A 371 -56.25 7.87 -34.85
N PRO A 372 -57.38 8.07 -34.15
CA PRO A 372 -57.64 9.43 -33.67
C PRO A 372 -58.32 9.55 -32.28
N ARG A 373 -58.28 10.81 -31.83
CA ARG A 373 -58.87 11.42 -30.63
C ARG A 373 -60.41 11.46 -30.62
N SER A 374 -61.00 11.59 -29.43
CA SER A 374 -61.88 12.71 -28.96
C SER A 374 -62.70 12.27 -27.73
N GLY A 375 -63.04 13.08 -26.72
CA GLY A 375 -62.86 14.51 -26.42
C GLY A 375 -62.82 14.71 -24.89
N GLY A 376 -62.22 15.77 -24.33
CA GLY A 376 -62.75 17.15 -24.21
C GLY A 376 -63.13 17.41 -22.73
N VAL A 377 -62.92 18.54 -22.06
CA VAL A 377 -62.64 19.94 -22.45
C VAL A 377 -62.16 20.72 -21.19
N ALA A 378 -61.31 21.74 -21.39
CA ALA A 378 -61.19 23.04 -20.66
C ALA A 378 -60.87 23.09 -19.15
N LEU A 379 -60.18 24.09 -18.59
CA LEU A 379 -59.37 25.26 -18.99
C LEU A 379 -58.64 25.69 -17.70
N ALA A 380 -57.42 26.22 -17.83
CA ALA A 380 -56.65 26.79 -16.73
C ALA A 380 -57.11 28.22 -16.40
N GLU A 381 -56.92 28.65 -15.14
CA GLU A 381 -56.27 29.92 -14.78
C GLU A 381 -56.04 30.02 -13.26
N ASP A 382 -54.99 30.76 -12.93
CA ASP A 382 -54.16 30.81 -11.73
C ASP A 382 -54.81 31.48 -10.49
N GLU A 383 -54.24 31.24 -9.29
CA GLU A 383 -53.59 32.27 -8.44
C GLU A 383 -53.25 31.71 -7.03
N GLU A 384 -52.14 32.21 -6.48
CA GLU A 384 -51.40 31.90 -5.25
C GLU A 384 -52.16 32.02 -3.90
N LEU A 385 -51.75 31.21 -2.89
CA LEU A 385 -51.33 31.67 -1.54
C LEU A 385 -50.69 30.55 -0.69
N ILE A 386 -49.64 30.93 0.06
CA ILE A 386 -48.72 30.16 0.94
C ILE A 386 -49.39 29.91 2.35
N PRO A 387 -48.77 29.25 3.36
CA PRO A 387 -48.34 27.84 3.58
C PRO A 387 -49.18 27.12 4.68
N ASP A 388 -49.03 25.80 4.93
CA ASP A 388 -48.85 25.26 6.31
C ASP A 388 -48.56 23.74 6.36
N ALA A 389 -47.83 23.34 7.39
CA ALA A 389 -47.41 22.00 7.77
C ALA A 389 -48.55 21.14 8.36
N SER A 390 -48.45 19.81 8.19
CA SER A 390 -48.73 18.90 9.31
C SER A 390 -48.06 17.53 9.15
N ARG A 391 -47.25 17.23 10.17
CA ARG A 391 -46.61 15.96 10.47
C ARG A 391 -47.67 14.90 10.80
N SER A 392 -47.54 13.71 10.25
CA SER A 392 -48.47 12.60 10.49
C SER A 392 -48.11 11.82 11.77
N TRP A 393 -48.80 12.20 12.86
CA TRP A 393 -49.07 11.57 14.17
C TRP A 393 -49.19 10.03 14.31
N LYS A 394 -48.89 9.20 13.30
CA LYS A 394 -49.17 7.75 13.34
C LYS A 394 -48.10 6.90 14.04
N GLN A 395 -46.98 7.46 14.49
CA GLN A 395 -45.95 6.71 15.22
C GLN A 395 -46.09 6.73 16.76
N TRP A 396 -47.01 7.52 17.33
CA TRP A 396 -47.19 7.61 18.81
C TRP A 396 -48.26 6.69 19.40
N LEU A 397 -48.93 5.84 18.61
CA LEU A 397 -49.98 4.96 19.12
C LEU A 397 -49.48 3.62 19.70
N ILE A 398 -48.18 3.29 19.58
CA ILE A 398 -47.62 2.05 20.17
C ILE A 398 -47.00 2.32 21.55
N LEU A 399 -46.59 3.57 21.84
CA LEU A 399 -45.95 3.92 23.12
C LEU A 399 -46.96 4.21 24.27
N GLY A 400 -48.25 4.41 23.95
CA GLY A 400 -49.29 4.70 24.96
C GLY A 400 -49.96 3.47 25.59
N GLY A 401 -49.84 2.29 24.97
CA GLY A 401 -50.49 1.07 25.45
C GLY A 401 -49.79 0.42 26.65
N ALA A 402 -48.45 0.51 26.71
CA ALA A 402 -47.67 -0.11 27.77
C ALA A 402 -47.80 0.61 29.12
N ALA A 403 -47.91 1.95 29.12
CA ALA A 403 -48.06 2.74 30.34
C ALA A 403 -49.43 2.54 31.01
N ALA A 404 -50.50 2.34 30.24
CA ALA A 404 -51.84 2.08 30.77
C ALA A 404 -51.97 0.66 31.39
N ALA A 405 -51.28 -0.33 30.81
CA ALA A 405 -51.22 -1.68 31.36
C ALA A 405 -50.45 -1.73 32.69
N ALA A 406 -49.34 -0.98 32.80
CA ALA A 406 -48.55 -0.89 34.03
C ALA A 406 -49.33 -0.24 35.19
N VAL A 407 -50.09 0.83 34.93
CA VAL A 407 -50.91 1.49 35.96
C VAL A 407 -52.07 0.60 36.43
N LEU A 408 -52.70 -0.14 35.52
CA LEU A 408 -53.76 -1.11 35.89
C LEU A 408 -53.22 -2.31 36.68
N LEU A 409 -51.99 -2.74 36.38
CA LEU A 409 -51.31 -3.80 37.14
C LEU A 409 -50.94 -3.36 38.55
N ILE A 410 -50.51 -2.11 38.73
CA ILE A 410 -50.21 -1.51 40.05
C ILE A 410 -51.49 -1.38 40.90
N ILE A 411 -52.62 -0.99 40.29
CA ILE A 411 -53.91 -0.91 40.99
C ILE A 411 -54.43 -2.30 41.38
N ALA A 412 -54.21 -3.31 40.52
CA ALA A 412 -54.57 -4.71 40.82
C ALA A 412 -53.71 -5.29 41.94
N LEU A 413 -52.39 -5.05 41.94
CA LEU A 413 -51.47 -5.46 43.01
C LEU A 413 -51.81 -4.78 44.36
N PHE A 414 -52.16 -3.49 44.34
CA PHE A 414 -52.54 -2.74 45.55
C PHE A 414 -53.90 -3.20 46.14
N ALA A 415 -54.81 -3.71 45.30
CA ALA A 415 -56.10 -4.26 45.74
C ALA A 415 -55.97 -5.67 46.35
N ILE A 416 -55.03 -6.49 45.86
CA ILE A 416 -54.74 -7.83 46.40
C ILE A 416 -54.02 -7.73 47.75
N ALA A 417 -53.13 -6.74 47.92
CA ALA A 417 -52.43 -6.47 49.19
C ALA A 417 -53.34 -6.06 50.37
N ARG A 418 -54.61 -5.70 50.12
CA ARG A 418 -55.57 -5.29 51.16
C ARG A 418 -56.52 -6.40 51.62
N SER A 419 -56.40 -7.60 51.04
CA SER A 419 -57.29 -8.74 51.28
C SER A 419 -56.58 -9.91 51.99
N GLY A 420 -56.25 -9.70 53.27
CA GLY A 420 -56.28 -10.75 54.30
C GLY A 420 -55.39 -11.99 54.17
N GLY A 421 -54.20 -11.92 54.78
CA GLY A 421 -53.82 -12.83 55.86
C GLY A 421 -53.04 -14.10 55.51
N GLY A 422 -51.78 -14.18 55.97
CA GLY A 422 -51.14 -15.45 56.32
C GLY A 422 -49.66 -15.59 55.94
N GLY A 423 -48.78 -15.06 56.79
CA GLY A 423 -47.49 -15.67 57.17
C GLY A 423 -46.52 -16.16 56.10
N GLY A 424 -45.52 -15.33 55.82
CA GLY A 424 -44.25 -15.66 55.16
C GLY A 424 -43.70 -14.38 54.55
N GLU A 425 -42.57 -13.87 55.04
CA GLU A 425 -41.84 -12.84 54.28
C GLU A 425 -41.49 -13.45 52.90
N PRO A 426 -41.86 -12.81 51.76
CA PRO A 426 -41.55 -13.38 50.46
C PRO A 426 -40.03 -13.49 50.32
N GLU A 427 -39.55 -14.67 49.94
CA GLU A 427 -38.14 -14.90 49.68
C GLU A 427 -37.79 -14.17 48.38
N LEU A 428 -37.07 -13.05 48.54
CA LEU A 428 -36.69 -12.20 47.42
C LEU A 428 -35.38 -12.71 46.81
N ILE A 429 -35.40 -12.89 45.50
CA ILE A 429 -34.30 -13.43 44.71
C ILE A 429 -33.69 -12.29 43.89
N THR A 430 -32.37 -12.10 44.02
CA THR A 430 -31.64 -11.08 43.26
C THR A 430 -31.35 -11.57 41.84
N ILE A 431 -31.70 -10.79 40.82
CA ILE A 431 -31.38 -11.11 39.44
C ILE A 431 -29.86 -11.04 39.22
N PRO A 432 -29.19 -12.11 38.78
CA PRO A 432 -27.76 -12.11 38.50
C PRO A 432 -27.45 -11.25 37.27
N ASP A 433 -26.21 -10.74 37.18
CA ASP A 433 -25.75 -10.08 35.95
C ASP A 433 -25.47 -11.14 34.88
N LEU A 434 -26.29 -11.13 33.84
CA LEU A 434 -26.22 -12.07 32.73
C LEU A 434 -25.66 -11.41 31.46
N THR A 435 -25.19 -10.16 31.53
CA THR A 435 -24.65 -9.44 30.37
C THR A 435 -23.53 -10.26 29.71
N PHE A 436 -23.55 -10.36 28.38
CA PHE A 436 -22.63 -11.18 27.56
C PHE A 436 -22.72 -12.71 27.75
N SER A 437 -23.65 -13.20 28.57
CA SER A 437 -23.89 -14.65 28.70
C SER A 437 -24.57 -15.21 27.44
N THR A 438 -24.41 -16.50 27.18
CA THR A 438 -25.21 -17.20 26.16
C THR A 438 -26.65 -17.41 26.61
N GLU A 439 -27.57 -17.65 25.67
CA GLU A 439 -28.96 -18.04 25.99
C GLU A 439 -29.03 -19.24 26.95
N LEU A 440 -28.15 -20.24 26.77
CA LEU A 440 -28.11 -21.45 27.59
C LEU A 440 -27.65 -21.16 29.03
N GLU A 441 -26.60 -20.34 29.18
CA GLU A 441 -26.08 -19.91 30.49
C GLU A 441 -27.11 -19.06 31.23
N ALA A 442 -27.73 -18.09 30.53
CA ALA A 442 -28.78 -17.24 31.10
C ALA A 442 -30.01 -18.04 31.53
N ARG A 443 -30.43 -19.02 30.73
CA ARG A 443 -31.53 -19.94 31.08
C ARG A 443 -31.19 -20.72 32.35
N THR A 444 -30.02 -21.35 32.38
CA THR A 444 -29.60 -22.19 33.51
C THR A 444 -29.48 -21.37 34.80
N ALA A 445 -28.96 -20.14 34.71
CA ALA A 445 -28.80 -19.24 35.85
C ALA A 445 -30.14 -18.75 36.41
N LEU A 446 -31.13 -18.45 35.56
CA LEU A 446 -32.45 -18.00 35.99
C LEU A 446 -33.33 -19.15 36.49
N GLU A 447 -33.35 -20.28 35.80
CA GLU A 447 -34.09 -21.47 36.23
C GLU A 447 -33.52 -22.07 37.53
N GLY A 448 -32.20 -21.98 37.74
CA GLY A 448 -31.55 -22.39 38.99
C GLY A 448 -31.86 -21.50 40.19
N LEU A 449 -32.50 -20.35 39.96
CA LEU A 449 -33.00 -19.42 40.98
C LEU A 449 -34.54 -19.43 41.02
N ASP A 450 -35.19 -20.46 40.47
CA ASP A 450 -36.66 -20.58 40.40
C ASP A 450 -37.34 -19.36 39.72
N LEU A 451 -36.64 -18.69 38.80
CA LEU A 451 -37.17 -17.61 37.95
C LEU A 451 -37.53 -18.13 36.56
N VAL A 452 -38.50 -17.48 35.89
CA VAL A 452 -38.99 -17.90 34.57
C VAL A 452 -38.38 -17.02 33.48
N PRO A 453 -37.40 -17.51 32.67
CA PRO A 453 -36.78 -16.71 31.62
C PRO A 453 -37.66 -16.63 30.36
N VAL A 454 -37.81 -15.43 29.80
CA VAL A 454 -38.44 -15.18 28.48
C VAL A 454 -37.44 -14.49 27.57
N PHE A 455 -37.14 -15.09 26.42
CA PHE A 455 -36.12 -14.56 25.51
C PHE A 455 -36.73 -13.69 24.40
N THR A 456 -36.14 -12.51 24.19
CA THR A 456 -36.45 -11.59 23.09
C THR A 456 -35.17 -11.20 22.38
N ARG A 457 -35.24 -10.69 21.14
CA ARG A 457 -34.07 -10.33 20.34
C ARG A 457 -34.09 -8.87 19.93
N GLU A 458 -32.94 -8.21 19.99
CA GLU A 458 -32.73 -6.81 19.61
C GLU A 458 -31.39 -6.66 18.88
N ALA A 459 -31.29 -5.75 17.90
CA ALA A 459 -30.04 -5.48 17.20
C ALA A 459 -29.09 -4.70 18.12
N SER A 460 -27.81 -5.09 18.14
CA SER A 460 -26.78 -4.42 18.92
C SER A 460 -25.46 -4.47 18.18
N GLU A 461 -24.78 -3.33 18.12
CA GLU A 461 -23.43 -3.19 17.54
C GLU A 461 -22.34 -3.58 18.54
N ASP A 462 -22.65 -3.51 19.84
CA ASP A 462 -21.69 -3.72 20.94
C ASP A 462 -21.66 -5.16 21.45
N VAL A 463 -22.70 -5.95 21.16
CA VAL A 463 -22.91 -7.29 21.72
C VAL A 463 -23.03 -8.30 20.59
N ASP A 464 -22.16 -9.32 20.60
CA ASP A 464 -22.17 -10.41 19.62
C ASP A 464 -23.54 -11.11 19.53
N VAL A 465 -23.88 -11.63 18.36
CA VAL A 465 -25.12 -12.39 18.14
C VAL A 465 -25.27 -13.52 19.17
N ASP A 466 -26.50 -13.75 19.62
CA ASP A 466 -26.88 -14.77 20.61
C ASP A 466 -26.30 -14.55 22.02
N ARG A 467 -25.78 -13.35 22.32
CA ARG A 467 -25.38 -12.92 23.67
C ARG A 467 -26.41 -12.01 24.30
N VAL A 468 -26.54 -12.07 25.62
CA VAL A 468 -27.45 -11.21 26.39
C VAL A 468 -26.95 -9.76 26.38
N ILE A 469 -27.81 -8.84 25.93
CA ILE A 469 -27.62 -7.39 25.99
C ILE A 469 -28.00 -6.87 27.37
N ARG A 470 -29.20 -7.26 27.85
CA ARG A 470 -29.75 -6.83 29.15
C ARG A 470 -30.88 -7.76 29.60
N THR A 471 -31.27 -7.64 30.87
CA THR A 471 -32.47 -8.26 31.44
C THR A 471 -33.48 -7.20 31.89
N GLU A 472 -34.76 -7.57 31.89
CA GLU A 472 -35.87 -6.78 32.42
C GLU A 472 -36.70 -7.67 33.36
N PRO A 473 -36.69 -7.44 34.69
CA PRO A 473 -35.99 -6.35 35.41
C PRO A 473 -34.45 -6.44 35.32
N SER A 474 -33.77 -5.31 35.52
CA SER A 474 -32.30 -5.21 35.40
C SER A 474 -31.56 -6.03 36.46
N ALA A 475 -30.34 -6.45 36.15
CA ALA A 475 -29.45 -7.13 37.08
C ALA A 475 -29.35 -6.40 38.44
N GLY A 476 -29.29 -7.15 39.53
CA GLY A 476 -29.29 -6.63 40.91
C GLY A 476 -30.67 -6.29 41.47
N THR A 477 -31.74 -6.37 40.68
CA THR A 477 -33.12 -6.17 41.18
C THR A 477 -33.59 -7.39 41.97
N GLU A 478 -34.23 -7.18 43.11
CA GLU A 478 -34.87 -8.22 43.91
C GLU A 478 -36.29 -8.49 43.39
N VAL A 479 -36.59 -9.74 43.07
CA VAL A 479 -37.89 -10.19 42.57
C VAL A 479 -38.39 -11.39 43.38
N GLU A 480 -39.70 -11.61 43.42
CA GLU A 480 -40.28 -12.78 44.09
C GLU A 480 -39.94 -14.06 43.32
N GLU A 481 -39.76 -15.17 44.03
CA GLU A 481 -39.64 -16.51 43.45
C GLU A 481 -40.77 -16.78 42.42
N GLY A 482 -40.44 -17.37 41.28
CA GLY A 482 -41.38 -17.62 40.18
C GLY A 482 -41.67 -16.41 39.28
N SER A 483 -41.03 -15.25 39.51
CA SER A 483 -41.18 -14.07 38.66
C SER A 483 -40.61 -14.29 37.25
N THR A 484 -41.22 -13.61 36.26
CA THR A 484 -40.75 -13.66 34.86
C THR A 484 -39.65 -12.62 34.62
N VAL A 485 -38.51 -13.06 34.08
CA VAL A 485 -37.40 -12.19 33.69
C VAL A 485 -37.26 -12.23 32.17
N THR A 486 -37.42 -11.07 31.51
CA THR A 486 -37.19 -10.95 30.07
C THR A 486 -35.71 -10.79 29.81
N VAL A 487 -35.12 -11.68 29.02
CA VAL A 487 -33.73 -11.64 28.60
C VAL A 487 -33.67 -11.16 27.15
N VAL A 488 -32.98 -10.06 26.90
CA VAL A 488 -32.81 -9.47 25.56
C VAL A 488 -31.50 -9.97 24.97
N LEU A 489 -31.57 -10.77 23.91
CA LEU A 489 -30.43 -11.31 23.18
C LEU A 489 -30.10 -10.43 21.96
N SER A 490 -28.81 -10.32 21.63
CA SER A 490 -28.38 -9.62 20.43
C SER A 490 -28.67 -10.44 19.17
N SER A 491 -29.21 -9.79 18.15
CA SER A 491 -29.27 -10.32 16.78
C SER A 491 -28.03 -10.00 15.94
N GLY A 492 -27.01 -9.35 16.52
CA GLY A 492 -25.87 -8.77 15.81
C GLY A 492 -26.18 -7.38 15.22
N ALA A 493 -25.17 -6.75 14.60
CA ALA A 493 -25.33 -5.50 13.87
C ALA A 493 -26.26 -5.69 12.66
N ASP A 494 -27.19 -4.76 12.42
CA ASP A 494 -28.10 -4.78 11.25
C ASP A 494 -27.30 -4.46 9.97
N VAL A 495 -26.63 -5.49 9.44
CA VAL A 495 -25.77 -5.39 8.26
C VAL A 495 -26.53 -5.74 6.99
N VAL A 496 -26.21 -5.02 5.90
CA VAL A 496 -26.73 -5.25 4.55
C VAL A 496 -25.57 -5.42 3.57
N THR A 497 -25.78 -6.22 2.53
CA THR A 497 -24.77 -6.52 1.51
C THR A 497 -24.79 -5.46 0.41
N VAL A 498 -23.61 -4.93 0.07
CA VAL A 498 -23.44 -4.01 -1.07
C VAL A 498 -23.81 -4.73 -2.38
N PRO A 499 -24.76 -4.20 -3.17
CA PRO A 499 -25.22 -4.85 -4.39
C PRO A 499 -24.22 -4.70 -5.55
N ASP A 500 -24.30 -5.61 -6.52
CA ASP A 500 -23.53 -5.50 -7.76
C ASP A 500 -24.20 -4.50 -8.71
N VAL A 501 -23.48 -3.41 -8.99
CA VAL A 501 -23.91 -2.32 -9.90
C VAL A 501 -22.98 -2.17 -11.10
N LEU A 502 -22.08 -3.11 -11.32
CA LEU A 502 -21.05 -3.02 -12.35
C LEU A 502 -21.67 -2.93 -13.76
N GLY A 503 -21.27 -1.91 -14.52
CA GLY A 503 -21.78 -1.62 -15.85
C GLY A 503 -23.17 -1.00 -15.91
N MET A 504 -23.82 -0.75 -14.76
CA MET A 504 -25.11 -0.06 -14.72
C MET A 504 -24.96 1.43 -15.06
N SER A 505 -26.06 2.05 -15.47
CA SER A 505 -26.12 3.52 -15.53
C SER A 505 -25.99 4.10 -14.12
N ARG A 506 -25.61 5.37 -14.02
CA ARG A 506 -25.51 6.06 -12.74
C ARG A 506 -26.84 6.03 -12.00
N GLU A 507 -27.95 6.31 -12.67
CA GLU A 507 -29.29 6.31 -12.06
C GLU A 507 -29.68 4.91 -11.56
N ASP A 508 -29.51 3.87 -12.39
CA ASP A 508 -29.88 2.49 -12.02
C ASP A 508 -29.01 1.97 -10.86
N ALA A 509 -27.72 2.33 -10.85
CA ALA A 509 -26.80 1.96 -9.77
C ALA A 509 -27.20 2.58 -8.43
N VAL A 510 -27.62 3.86 -8.45
CA VAL A 510 -28.08 4.55 -7.24
C VAL A 510 -29.35 3.89 -6.70
N GLU A 511 -30.35 3.68 -7.56
CA GLU A 511 -31.60 3.02 -7.18
C GLU A 511 -31.31 1.64 -6.58
N ARG A 512 -30.43 0.86 -7.21
CA ARG A 512 -30.09 -0.49 -6.75
C ARG A 512 -29.41 -0.51 -5.38
N ILE A 513 -28.59 0.50 -5.06
CA ILE A 513 -27.91 0.68 -3.77
C ILE A 513 -28.92 1.13 -2.70
N GLU A 514 -29.79 2.07 -3.02
CA GLU A 514 -30.83 2.56 -2.12
C GLU A 514 -31.87 1.49 -1.77
N GLU A 515 -32.26 0.65 -2.74
CA GLU A 515 -33.11 -0.53 -2.50
C GLU A 515 -32.47 -1.56 -1.58
N ALA A 516 -31.13 -1.63 -1.56
CA ALA A 516 -30.39 -2.45 -0.62
C ALA A 516 -30.33 -1.83 0.79
N GLY A 517 -30.98 -0.68 1.04
CA GLY A 517 -30.95 -0.03 2.35
C GLY A 517 -29.59 0.61 2.67
N LEU A 518 -28.87 1.05 1.64
CA LEU A 518 -27.62 1.80 1.71
C LEU A 518 -27.83 3.20 1.12
N ARG A 519 -26.94 4.15 1.39
CA ARG A 519 -27.03 5.51 0.82
C ARG A 519 -25.89 5.73 -0.17
N VAL A 520 -26.14 6.34 -1.32
CA VAL A 520 -25.04 6.78 -2.19
C VAL A 520 -24.49 8.11 -1.72
N GLY A 521 -23.17 8.18 -1.55
CA GLY A 521 -22.45 9.37 -1.13
C GLY A 521 -21.94 10.19 -2.31
N ALA A 522 -20.61 10.33 -2.39
CA ALA A 522 -19.95 10.98 -3.50
C ALA A 522 -19.89 10.07 -4.74
N PHE A 523 -19.85 10.71 -5.91
CA PHE A 523 -19.46 10.05 -7.15
C PHE A 523 -18.01 10.37 -7.40
N ASP A 524 -17.20 9.35 -7.68
CA ASP A 524 -15.80 9.52 -8.04
C ASP A 524 -15.57 9.05 -9.47
N VAL A 525 -14.50 9.53 -10.08
CA VAL A 525 -14.21 9.32 -11.49
C VAL A 525 -13.20 8.19 -11.65
N ASP A 526 -13.51 7.26 -12.53
CA ASP A 526 -12.61 6.16 -12.90
C ASP A 526 -12.20 6.26 -14.37
N HIS A 527 -10.92 6.03 -14.65
CA HIS A 527 -10.33 6.09 -16.00
C HIS A 527 -10.18 4.67 -16.58
N SER A 528 -11.24 3.88 -16.45
CA SER A 528 -11.22 2.49 -16.87
C SER A 528 -11.31 2.35 -18.40
N PRO A 529 -10.46 1.51 -19.04
CA PRO A 529 -10.56 1.20 -20.45
C PRO A 529 -11.74 0.27 -20.79
N ASP A 530 -12.31 -0.42 -19.80
CA ASP A 530 -13.29 -1.47 -20.01
C ASP A 530 -14.74 -0.97 -20.10
N PHE A 531 -15.01 0.22 -19.54
CA PHE A 531 -16.36 0.78 -19.48
C PHE A 531 -16.50 2.01 -20.36
N GLU A 532 -17.69 2.19 -20.92
CA GLU A 532 -18.08 3.43 -21.59
C GLU A 532 -18.32 4.54 -20.56
N ALA A 533 -18.28 5.80 -20.99
CA ALA A 533 -18.58 6.92 -20.12
C ALA A 533 -19.95 6.77 -19.43
N ASP A 534 -20.05 7.29 -18.21
CA ASP A 534 -21.29 7.30 -17.41
C ASP A 534 -21.80 5.89 -17.00
N ARG A 535 -20.87 4.93 -16.90
CA ARG A 535 -21.13 3.58 -16.37
C ARG A 535 -20.46 3.39 -15.03
N ALA A 536 -21.16 2.73 -14.11
CA ALA A 536 -20.59 2.32 -12.84
C ALA A 536 -19.49 1.29 -13.05
N THR A 537 -18.28 1.58 -12.59
CA THR A 537 -17.14 0.65 -12.70
C THR A 537 -16.98 -0.19 -11.44
N ARG A 538 -17.17 0.44 -10.27
CA ARG A 538 -17.08 -0.20 -8.96
C ARG A 538 -17.75 0.65 -7.87
N THR A 539 -17.89 0.07 -6.69
CA THR A 539 -18.35 0.73 -5.46
C THR A 539 -17.27 0.66 -4.39
N ASP A 540 -17.33 1.57 -3.43
CA ASP A 540 -16.57 1.51 -2.17
C ASP A 540 -17.54 1.85 -1.03
N PRO A 541 -17.89 0.91 -0.14
CA PRO A 541 -17.37 -0.47 -0.01
C PRO A 541 -17.65 -1.38 -1.22
N GLU A 542 -16.89 -2.47 -1.38
CA GLU A 542 -16.93 -3.29 -2.60
C GLU A 542 -18.21 -4.14 -2.70
N ARG A 543 -18.60 -4.51 -3.94
CA ARG A 543 -19.75 -5.40 -4.15
C ARG A 543 -19.61 -6.70 -3.33
N GLY A 544 -20.71 -7.10 -2.68
CA GLY A 544 -20.73 -8.30 -1.82
C GLY A 544 -20.20 -8.09 -0.40
N GLU A 545 -19.64 -6.92 -0.08
CA GLU A 545 -19.23 -6.57 1.28
C GLU A 545 -20.45 -6.35 2.18
N GLN A 546 -20.33 -6.70 3.48
CA GLN A 546 -21.39 -6.47 4.46
C GLN A 546 -21.10 -5.20 5.24
N VAL A 547 -22.03 -4.26 5.20
CA VAL A 547 -21.91 -2.94 5.82
C VAL A 547 -23.14 -2.68 6.68
N ALA A 548 -23.07 -1.78 7.68
CA ALA A 548 -24.25 -1.44 8.46
C ALA A 548 -25.36 -0.86 7.56
N ARG A 549 -26.63 -1.10 7.91
CA ARG A 549 -27.77 -0.46 7.23
C ARG A 549 -27.57 1.06 7.23
N ASP A 550 -27.98 1.68 6.12
CA ASP A 550 -27.83 3.09 5.83
C ASP A 550 -26.36 3.60 5.70
N SER A 551 -25.38 2.70 5.60
CA SER A 551 -24.00 3.07 5.29
C SER A 551 -23.88 3.78 3.94
N VAL A 552 -22.90 4.67 3.84
CA VAL A 552 -22.64 5.46 2.63
C VAL A 552 -21.73 4.68 1.69
N VAL A 553 -22.16 4.52 0.44
CA VAL A 553 -21.43 3.87 -0.66
C VAL A 553 -20.99 4.94 -1.65
N THR A 554 -19.69 4.99 -1.94
CA THR A 554 -19.11 5.80 -3.01
C THR A 554 -19.24 5.03 -4.32
N LEU A 555 -19.78 5.68 -5.35
CA LEU A 555 -19.96 5.07 -6.67
C LEU A 555 -18.92 5.63 -7.65
N PHE A 556 -18.12 4.74 -8.24
CA PHE A 556 -17.12 5.11 -9.25
C PHE A 556 -17.73 5.03 -10.64
N ILE A 557 -17.64 6.12 -11.39
CA ILE A 557 -18.20 6.27 -12.73
C ILE A 557 -17.08 6.41 -13.75
N ALA A 558 -17.17 5.66 -14.84
CA ALA A 558 -16.26 5.73 -15.95
C ALA A 558 -16.30 7.11 -16.62
N SER A 559 -15.13 7.75 -16.73
CA SER A 559 -14.94 9.03 -17.42
C SER A 559 -15.04 8.95 -18.94
N GLY A 560 -14.91 7.74 -19.52
CA GLY A 560 -14.67 7.56 -20.95
C GLY A 560 -13.26 7.99 -21.41
N GLN A 561 -12.37 8.30 -20.48
CA GLN A 561 -10.97 8.59 -20.72
C GLN A 561 -10.09 7.46 -20.20
N VAL A 562 -8.93 7.30 -20.82
CA VAL A 562 -7.91 6.31 -20.47
C VAL A 562 -6.56 7.02 -20.39
N GLU A 563 -5.72 6.61 -19.44
CA GLU A 563 -4.39 7.18 -19.28
C GLU A 563 -3.41 6.56 -20.28
N LEU A 564 -2.88 7.38 -21.20
CA LEU A 564 -1.88 6.99 -22.18
C LEU A 564 -0.47 7.11 -21.57
N PRO A 565 0.29 6.02 -21.44
CA PRO A 565 1.67 6.06 -20.96
C PRO A 565 2.65 6.64 -22.00
N ASP A 566 3.90 6.83 -21.59
CA ASP A 566 5.01 7.13 -22.50
C ASP A 566 5.52 5.84 -23.17
N LEU A 567 5.35 5.78 -24.48
CA LEU A 567 5.73 4.68 -25.37
C LEU A 567 7.06 4.96 -26.09
N VAL A 568 7.65 6.16 -25.94
CA VAL A 568 8.91 6.51 -26.60
C VAL A 568 10.06 5.62 -26.09
N GLY A 569 10.86 5.09 -27.02
CA GLY A 569 11.96 4.17 -26.73
C GLY A 569 11.54 2.71 -26.50
N THR A 570 10.24 2.41 -26.46
CA THR A 570 9.74 1.03 -26.41
C THR A 570 9.77 0.37 -27.80
N SER A 571 9.61 -0.95 -27.85
CA SER A 571 9.46 -1.66 -29.12
C SER A 571 8.05 -1.48 -29.69
N GLU A 572 7.92 -1.48 -31.02
CA GLU A 572 6.62 -1.41 -31.70
C GLU A 572 5.64 -2.48 -31.18
N ALA A 573 6.12 -3.70 -30.97
CA ALA A 573 5.31 -4.80 -30.46
C ALA A 573 4.78 -4.51 -29.06
N ALA A 574 5.63 -3.99 -28.16
CA ALA A 574 5.21 -3.61 -26.81
C ALA A 574 4.21 -2.45 -26.83
N ALA A 575 4.48 -1.41 -27.63
CA ALA A 575 3.58 -0.28 -27.79
C ALA A 575 2.20 -0.69 -28.34
N ARG A 576 2.14 -1.61 -29.30
CA ARG A 576 0.89 -2.17 -29.82
C ARG A 576 0.10 -2.93 -28.76
N THR A 577 0.77 -3.75 -27.95
CA THR A 577 0.12 -4.49 -26.86
C THR A 577 -0.44 -3.54 -25.81
N GLU A 578 0.33 -2.51 -25.45
CA GLU A 578 -0.09 -1.52 -24.47
C GLU A 578 -1.32 -0.73 -24.94
N LEU A 579 -1.28 -0.21 -26.17
CA LEU A 579 -2.42 0.49 -26.76
C LEU A 579 -3.67 -0.42 -26.87
N ALA A 580 -3.50 -1.70 -27.18
CA ALA A 580 -4.61 -2.65 -27.23
C ALA A 580 -5.24 -2.91 -25.83
N ASN A 581 -4.42 -2.99 -24.78
CA ASN A 581 -4.90 -3.12 -23.40
C ASN A 581 -5.74 -1.92 -22.99
N LEU A 582 -5.32 -0.71 -23.39
CA LEU A 582 -6.01 0.55 -23.14
C LEU A 582 -7.21 0.81 -24.07
N ARG A 583 -7.53 -0.13 -24.98
CA ARG A 583 -8.58 0.02 -26.02
C ARG A 583 -8.36 1.25 -26.91
N LEU A 584 -7.10 1.60 -27.18
CA LEU A 584 -6.69 2.67 -28.09
C LEU A 584 -6.28 2.08 -29.44
N SER A 585 -6.45 2.87 -30.52
CA SER A 585 -6.12 2.44 -31.88
C SER A 585 -4.72 2.91 -32.26
N PRO A 586 -3.75 2.02 -32.52
CA PRO A 586 -2.43 2.43 -32.99
C PRO A 586 -2.47 2.86 -34.47
N ASP A 587 -1.93 4.03 -34.78
CA ASP A 587 -1.57 4.47 -36.12
C ASP A 587 -0.04 4.47 -36.24
N ILE A 588 0.53 3.66 -37.14
CA ILE A 588 1.98 3.45 -37.19
C ILE A 588 2.55 4.14 -38.43
N VAL A 589 3.52 5.01 -38.20
CA VAL A 589 4.24 5.74 -39.24
C VAL A 589 5.71 5.35 -39.22
N ASP A 590 6.14 4.66 -40.26
CA ASP A 590 7.55 4.27 -40.42
C ASP A 590 8.43 5.48 -40.73
N VAL A 591 9.56 5.58 -40.03
CA VAL A 591 10.57 6.62 -40.21
C VAL A 591 11.91 5.96 -40.49
N GLU A 592 12.44 6.17 -41.69
CA GLU A 592 13.76 5.67 -42.10
C GLU A 592 14.86 6.39 -41.32
N THR A 593 15.60 5.66 -40.48
CA THR A 593 16.72 6.21 -39.68
C THR A 593 17.72 5.13 -39.30
N ASP A 594 18.99 5.50 -39.19
CA ASP A 594 20.08 4.67 -38.64
C ASP A 594 20.48 5.08 -37.21
N GLU A 595 19.86 6.13 -36.66
CA GLU A 595 20.14 6.64 -35.31
C GLU A 595 19.61 5.72 -34.20
N GLN A 596 18.56 4.95 -34.49
CA GLN A 596 17.92 4.04 -33.54
C GLN A 596 17.72 2.66 -34.13
N ARG A 597 17.62 1.66 -33.26
CA ARG A 597 17.38 0.27 -33.68
C ARG A 597 16.02 0.16 -34.37
N PRO A 598 15.93 -0.53 -35.52
CA PRO A 598 14.66 -0.80 -36.19
C PRO A 598 13.62 -1.42 -35.24
N GLY A 599 12.37 -0.98 -35.36
CA GLY A 599 11.26 -1.37 -34.50
C GLY A 599 11.15 -0.61 -33.18
N THR A 600 11.94 0.46 -32.98
CA THR A 600 11.86 1.33 -31.79
C THR A 600 10.94 2.51 -32.04
N VAL A 601 10.08 2.85 -31.07
CA VAL A 601 9.21 4.04 -31.13
C VAL A 601 10.05 5.30 -30.90
N LEU A 602 10.08 6.19 -31.89
CA LEU A 602 10.82 7.45 -31.88
C LEU A 602 10.03 8.59 -31.24
N SER A 603 8.72 8.61 -31.47
CA SER A 603 7.80 9.62 -30.93
C SER A 603 6.37 9.12 -30.95
N GLN A 604 5.53 9.67 -30.07
CA GLN A 604 4.09 9.44 -30.05
C GLN A 604 3.31 10.76 -30.13
N ASP A 605 2.09 10.68 -30.63
CA ASP A 605 1.08 11.73 -30.58
C ASP A 605 -0.29 11.08 -30.37
N PRO A 606 -1.06 11.44 -29.32
CA PRO A 606 -0.81 12.48 -28.32
C PRO A 606 0.31 12.15 -27.31
N ARG A 607 0.79 13.21 -26.63
CA ARG A 607 1.72 13.10 -25.49
C ARG A 607 1.10 12.29 -24.34
N PRO A 608 1.92 11.70 -23.45
CA PRO A 608 1.43 10.95 -22.30
C PRO A 608 0.41 11.74 -21.47
N GLY A 609 -0.65 11.06 -21.01
CA GLY A 609 -1.75 11.66 -20.23
C GLY A 609 -3.13 11.13 -20.61
N LEU A 610 -4.19 11.79 -20.13
CA LEU A 610 -5.58 11.37 -20.36
C LEU A 610 -6.00 11.58 -21.81
N VAL A 611 -6.47 10.51 -22.45
CA VAL A 611 -6.99 10.52 -23.82
C VAL A 611 -8.37 9.86 -23.88
N PRO A 612 -9.23 10.22 -24.85
CA PRO A 612 -10.50 9.55 -25.01
C PRO A 612 -10.31 8.05 -25.31
N ARG A 613 -11.13 7.20 -24.71
CA ARG A 613 -11.17 5.76 -25.02
C ARG A 613 -11.46 5.56 -26.51
N GLY A 614 -10.77 4.60 -27.14
CA GLY A 614 -10.93 4.33 -28.57
C GLY A 614 -10.25 5.35 -29.49
N SER A 615 -9.61 6.40 -28.95
CA SER A 615 -8.88 7.37 -29.77
C SER A 615 -7.67 6.72 -30.47
N THR A 616 -7.21 7.39 -31.52
CA THR A 616 -6.04 6.96 -32.30
C THR A 616 -4.77 7.58 -31.73
N VAL A 617 -3.74 6.75 -31.53
CA VAL A 617 -2.40 7.19 -31.10
C VAL A 617 -1.44 6.92 -32.25
N THR A 618 -0.89 7.98 -32.82
CA THR A 618 0.14 7.90 -33.85
C THR A 618 1.50 7.65 -33.21
N ILE A 619 2.13 6.53 -33.54
CA ILE A 619 3.51 6.21 -33.14
C ILE A 619 4.42 6.18 -34.37
N ARG A 620 5.54 6.90 -34.28
CA ARG A 620 6.57 6.89 -35.31
C ARG A 620 7.60 5.85 -34.96
N VAL A 621 7.84 4.89 -35.85
CA VAL A 621 8.71 3.73 -35.58
C VAL A 621 9.93 3.79 -36.50
N ALA A 622 11.11 3.56 -35.93
CA ALA A 622 12.35 3.47 -36.69
C ALA A 622 12.33 2.25 -37.63
N VAL A 623 12.61 2.46 -38.90
CA VAL A 623 12.84 1.38 -39.88
C VAL A 623 14.19 1.55 -40.56
N GLU A 624 14.74 0.46 -41.06
CA GLU A 624 16.02 0.50 -41.77
C GLU A 624 15.94 1.43 -42.99
N PRO A 625 16.92 2.34 -43.19
CA PRO A 625 16.94 3.20 -44.34
C PRO A 625 17.13 2.37 -45.62
N LYS A 626 16.40 2.72 -46.69
CA LYS A 626 16.53 2.05 -47.98
C LYS A 626 17.86 2.43 -48.63
N LEU A 627 18.81 1.51 -48.61
CA LEU A 627 20.12 1.69 -49.25
C LEU A 627 20.05 1.46 -50.76
N LYS A 628 20.82 2.24 -51.51
CA LYS A 628 21.04 2.10 -52.94
C LYS A 628 22.51 1.81 -53.22
N THR A 629 22.75 0.98 -54.23
CA THR A 629 24.10 0.65 -54.68
C THR A 629 24.70 1.82 -55.46
N VAL A 630 25.86 2.32 -55.02
CA VAL A 630 26.59 3.39 -55.71
C VAL A 630 27.15 2.85 -57.04
N PRO A 631 26.75 3.41 -58.20
CA PRO A 631 27.24 2.97 -59.50
C PRO A 631 28.72 3.31 -59.71
N ASN A 632 29.42 2.50 -60.52
CA ASN A 632 30.78 2.82 -60.94
C ASN A 632 30.77 3.91 -62.02
N VAL A 633 31.30 5.08 -61.69
CA VAL A 633 31.47 6.23 -62.60
C VAL A 633 32.94 6.55 -62.90
N VAL A 634 33.88 5.79 -62.34
CA VAL A 634 35.32 5.98 -62.60
C VAL A 634 35.60 5.83 -64.10
N GLY A 635 36.37 6.77 -64.63
CA GLY A 635 36.70 6.84 -66.04
C GLY A 635 35.58 7.39 -66.92
N GLN A 636 34.40 7.78 -66.42
CA GLN A 636 33.38 8.50 -67.21
C GLN A 636 33.71 9.99 -67.30
N THR A 637 33.06 10.72 -68.22
CA THR A 637 33.10 12.19 -68.21
C THR A 637 32.31 12.73 -67.03
N GLU A 638 32.70 13.89 -66.49
CA GLU A 638 32.01 14.53 -65.35
C GLU A 638 30.48 14.61 -65.53
N GLY A 639 30.03 15.06 -66.71
CA GLY A 639 28.59 15.16 -67.00
C GLY A 639 27.86 13.81 -67.01
N ASN A 640 28.49 12.75 -67.52
CA ASN A 640 27.88 11.42 -67.54
C ASN A 640 27.85 10.79 -66.14
N ALA A 641 28.94 10.98 -65.38
CA ALA A 641 29.04 10.53 -63.99
C ALA A 641 27.98 11.20 -63.11
N THR A 642 27.82 12.52 -63.25
CA THR A 642 26.84 13.30 -62.49
C THR A 642 25.41 12.87 -62.80
N ASN A 643 25.05 12.78 -64.09
CA ASN A 643 23.73 12.34 -64.51
C ASN A 643 23.39 10.93 -64.02
N ARG A 644 24.36 10.01 -64.05
CA ARG A 644 24.16 8.64 -63.58
C ARG A 644 23.93 8.57 -62.07
N LEU A 645 24.74 9.27 -61.28
CA LEU A 645 24.61 9.31 -59.82
C LEU A 645 23.30 9.99 -59.40
N GLN A 646 22.92 11.10 -60.04
CA GLN A 646 21.66 11.79 -59.78
C GLN A 646 20.43 10.97 -60.20
N ALA A 647 20.50 10.22 -61.31
CA ALA A 647 19.44 9.31 -61.72
C ALA A 647 19.18 8.22 -60.67
N ASP A 648 20.22 7.77 -59.98
CA ASP A 648 20.12 6.83 -58.87
C ASP A 648 19.76 7.51 -57.53
N GLY A 649 19.57 8.84 -57.50
CA GLY A 649 19.11 9.61 -56.34
C GLY A 649 20.21 10.06 -55.38
N PHE A 650 21.47 10.05 -55.82
CA PHE A 650 22.60 10.58 -55.04
C PHE A 650 22.83 12.07 -55.32
N VAL A 651 23.29 12.78 -54.29
CA VAL A 651 23.82 14.14 -54.45
C VAL A 651 25.27 14.04 -54.89
N VAL A 652 25.70 14.86 -55.86
CA VAL A 652 27.06 14.77 -56.43
C VAL A 652 27.89 15.97 -56.00
N ALA A 653 29.03 15.71 -55.37
CA ALA A 653 30.04 16.71 -55.08
C ALA A 653 31.22 16.53 -56.05
N VAL A 654 31.68 17.61 -56.69
CA VAL A 654 32.79 17.53 -57.66
C VAL A 654 34.04 18.18 -57.08
N GLN A 655 35.15 17.44 -57.10
CA GLN A 655 36.49 17.95 -56.83
C GLN A 655 37.34 17.81 -58.08
N THR A 656 38.29 18.70 -58.29
CA THR A 656 39.16 18.67 -59.47
C THR A 656 40.62 18.59 -59.06
N VAL A 657 41.41 17.75 -59.74
CA VAL A 657 42.85 17.58 -59.50
C VAL A 657 43.59 17.41 -60.83
N SER A 658 44.87 17.80 -60.90
CA SER A 658 45.70 17.52 -62.08
C SER A 658 46.10 16.04 -62.11
N SER A 659 46.11 15.43 -63.30
CA SER A 659 46.52 14.04 -63.49
C SER A 659 47.29 13.89 -64.80
N GLU A 660 48.46 13.27 -64.72
CA GLU A 660 49.29 12.95 -65.89
C GLU A 660 48.77 11.74 -66.67
N THR A 661 47.94 10.92 -66.04
CA THR A 661 47.49 9.61 -66.56
C THR A 661 46.03 9.59 -67.00
N VAL A 662 45.21 10.53 -66.53
CA VAL A 662 43.78 10.63 -66.86
C VAL A 662 43.53 11.92 -67.63
N SER A 663 42.92 11.81 -68.81
CA SER A 663 42.58 12.96 -69.66
C SER A 663 41.64 13.94 -68.95
N SER A 664 41.81 15.24 -69.23
CA SER A 664 40.96 16.32 -68.69
C SER A 664 39.46 16.03 -68.87
N GLY A 665 38.65 16.31 -67.84
CA GLY A 665 37.20 16.15 -67.83
C GLY A 665 36.68 14.74 -67.50
N ARG A 666 37.57 13.80 -67.11
CA ARG A 666 37.18 12.42 -66.70
C ARG A 666 37.37 12.18 -65.20
N VAL A 667 36.50 11.34 -64.64
CA VAL A 667 36.53 10.94 -63.22
C VAL A 667 37.74 10.04 -62.96
N ILE A 668 38.60 10.45 -62.04
CA ILE A 668 39.78 9.73 -61.53
C ILE A 668 39.36 8.75 -60.43
N SER A 669 38.53 9.21 -59.49
CA SER A 669 38.05 8.43 -58.36
C SER A 669 36.69 8.91 -57.90
N GLN A 670 36.00 8.04 -57.17
CA GLN A 670 34.72 8.35 -56.51
C GLN A 670 34.80 7.92 -55.04
N ASN A 671 34.06 8.61 -54.18
CA ASN A 671 33.86 8.25 -52.79
C ASN A 671 32.42 8.59 -52.39
N PRO A 672 31.58 7.64 -51.91
CA PRO A 672 31.86 6.21 -51.68
C PRO A 672 32.24 5.41 -52.94
N SER A 673 32.93 4.28 -52.72
CA SER A 673 33.42 3.43 -53.81
C SER A 673 32.29 2.75 -54.58
N ALA A 674 32.55 2.34 -55.82
CA ALA A 674 31.59 1.59 -56.61
C ALA A 674 31.13 0.31 -55.88
N GLY A 675 29.83 0.08 -55.83
CA GLY A 675 29.22 -1.05 -55.12
C GLY A 675 28.93 -0.80 -53.64
N ALA A 676 29.32 0.34 -53.08
CA ALA A 676 28.93 0.74 -51.73
C ALA A 676 27.40 0.87 -51.61
N GLN A 677 26.86 0.61 -50.42
CA GLN A 677 25.43 0.74 -50.11
C GLN A 677 25.22 2.03 -49.33
N GLU A 678 24.50 2.99 -49.92
CA GLU A 678 24.33 4.33 -49.36
C GLU A 678 22.86 4.74 -49.35
N PRO A 679 22.37 5.49 -48.35
CA PRO A 679 20.98 5.91 -48.29
C PRO A 679 20.64 6.85 -49.45
N ASN A 680 19.35 6.91 -49.80
CA ASN A 680 18.86 7.83 -50.81
C ASN A 680 19.18 9.29 -50.42
N GLY A 681 19.75 10.07 -51.33
CA GLY A 681 20.20 11.44 -51.05
C GLY A 681 21.62 11.55 -50.46
N ALA A 682 22.33 10.44 -50.24
CA ALA A 682 23.74 10.48 -49.84
C ALA A 682 24.61 11.21 -50.87
N THR A 683 25.68 11.85 -50.39
CA THR A 683 26.61 12.61 -51.25
C THR A 683 27.74 11.71 -51.76
N VAL A 684 27.83 11.56 -53.09
CA VAL A 684 28.95 10.89 -53.76
C VAL A 684 29.88 11.96 -54.32
N THR A 685 31.10 11.99 -53.79
CA THR A 685 32.17 12.87 -54.27
C THR A 685 32.89 12.24 -55.44
N ILE A 686 32.93 12.91 -56.58
CA ILE A 686 33.73 12.52 -57.75
C ILE A 686 34.93 13.45 -57.88
N VAL A 687 36.10 12.87 -58.14
CA VAL A 687 37.34 13.61 -58.41
C VAL A 687 37.58 13.59 -59.91
N VAL A 688 37.65 14.76 -60.56
CA VAL A 688 37.76 14.92 -62.01
C VAL A 688 39.15 15.44 -62.39
N SER A 689 39.74 14.87 -63.44
CA SER A 689 41.04 15.32 -63.95
C SER A 689 40.93 16.68 -64.64
N THR A 690 41.87 17.57 -64.35
CA THR A 690 42.09 18.81 -65.13
C THR A 690 43.10 18.63 -66.27
N GLY A 691 43.72 17.45 -66.39
CA GLY A 691 44.84 17.17 -67.29
C GLY A 691 46.20 17.23 -66.57
N PRO A 692 47.32 17.03 -67.31
CA PRO A 692 48.65 17.11 -66.71
C PRO A 692 48.90 18.50 -66.11
N PRO A 693 49.68 18.59 -65.01
CA PRO A 693 49.98 19.87 -64.38
C PRO A 693 50.62 20.81 -65.42
N SER A 694 50.14 22.04 -65.48
CA SER A 694 50.76 23.05 -66.33
C SER A 694 52.21 23.27 -65.85
N PRO A 695 53.19 23.39 -66.76
CA PRO A 695 54.57 23.68 -66.36
C PRO A 695 54.59 24.98 -65.55
N PRO A 696 55.45 25.08 -64.51
CA PRO A 696 55.54 26.29 -63.72
C PRO A 696 55.85 27.48 -64.64
N ASP A 697 55.16 28.60 -64.41
CA ASP A 697 55.42 29.84 -65.15
C ASP A 697 56.92 30.15 -65.15
N PRO A 698 57.51 30.54 -66.29
CA PRO A 698 58.91 30.91 -66.32
C PRO A 698 59.14 32.04 -65.32
N THR A 699 60.03 31.79 -64.36
CA THR A 699 60.46 32.78 -63.39
C THR A 699 60.91 34.03 -64.16
N PRO A 700 60.44 35.24 -63.83
CA PRO A 700 60.96 36.44 -64.47
C PRO A 700 62.46 36.50 -64.21
N GLY A 701 63.26 36.43 -65.28
CA GLY A 701 64.71 36.51 -65.20
C GLY A 701 65.17 37.84 -64.60
N PRO A 702 66.38 37.86 -63.99
CA PRO A 702 66.86 38.92 -63.09
C PRO A 702 66.96 40.31 -63.71
#